data_AF-A0A820SID3-F1
#
_entry.id   AF-A0A820SID3-F1
#
_cell.length_a   1.000
_cell.length_b   1.000
_cell.length_c   1.000
_cell.angle_alpha   90.00
_cell.angle_beta   90.00
_cell.angle_gamma   90.00
#
_symmetry.space_group_name_H-M   'P 1'
#
loop_
_entity.id
_entity.type
_entity.pdbx_description
1 polymer ?
#
loop_
_entity_poly.entity_id
_entity_poly.type
_entity_poly.pdbx_seq_one_letter_code
_entity_poly.pdbx_strand_id
1 'polypeptide(L)'
;MDFVSYLVFLCFFTLAVMWPSCGNLLLDILVWFWAASITIETTCVTCEKYYSKTSFPVKPVLLDISIQTIFLALFLGVRIVGLWNFGTCQILTAKAILSVGLLYYYYRLLFIYLPISPTLGPLMIRLRYMVIDDFFKFLQLFMIFMISSGVAITAVLYPHHPFNLNLFSNAIIFRGLMALFSGDMNDLKHSREPCSINATTQAERQYACLGLSHGSSFKCKNNVLFCFNRKQVFIQDDNPYAYKRYGISSTNCNQISWIAWFLLIEYFFLSKRFLTSLLTAMFGLTGARVQNQSQQIWLHNRYKILLEYITRRSLPPPFVIISYIVTTNDDSDFDTNKFKDMSSKTIQHRSLCERLLSCKPCLSVIKENENKINENKTNEENIDENIYWQRKATEFYAKKQEVDKVQDKLDSLSNITTNMQKNIDGLRKSLRNITNRVVTSEKLLIDSQILLEKIHTIIIQEDRSLPIYQKFIHTLSRESPYIYTNEARFPITEKQIPWKVSLDSYDPTMISLSKECDCFQDSERPFVEPDLTIELAVTTVSDDTTRLSDYKWNQVVESQLPNGTKIIIDRTTWIETSEDQTPSVYLLDNQLSVPLNPMGRTGVGGHGALIRWGPNKSIIAVITRWKKHRDQYVVNNGQRVLETLVFKDKYTNDWKLSAANILGVESRYGSICRRFHELAFQNNFNFEYISSFQESDMIEHFKSFTHVSTDTFESTEFESHMVYRGYIDDLRNTDNAWIEAEIWNFHYNSDIIFLDLRQD
;
A
#
# COMPACT_ATOMS: atom_id res chain seq x y z
N MET A 1 -18.24 20.49 27.98
CA MET A 1 -18.55 20.41 29.43
C MET A 1 -18.96 19.00 29.82
N ASP A 2 -19.84 18.35 29.07
CA ASP A 2 -20.33 16.99 29.36
C ASP A 2 -19.21 15.95 29.54
N PHE A 3 -18.17 15.99 28.72
CA PHE A 3 -16.99 15.11 28.87
C PHE A 3 -16.30 15.26 30.22
N VAL A 4 -16.05 16.51 30.62
CA VAL A 4 -15.40 16.83 31.90
C VAL A 4 -16.30 16.41 33.05
N SER A 5 -17.60 16.69 32.96
CA SER A 5 -18.59 16.27 33.96
C SER A 5 -18.62 14.75 34.13
N TYR A 6 -18.57 14.00 33.02
CA TYR A 6 -18.55 12.55 33.04
C TYR A 6 -17.25 11.98 33.63
N LEU A 7 -16.09 12.59 33.35
CA LEU A 7 -14.82 12.21 33.98
C LEU A 7 -14.84 12.44 35.49
N VAL A 8 -15.40 13.57 35.93
CA VAL A 8 -15.58 13.87 37.35
C VAL A 8 -16.50 12.84 38.01
N PHE A 9 -17.62 12.48 37.36
CA PHE A 9 -18.49 11.38 37.80
C PHE A 9 -17.72 10.06 37.97
N LEU A 10 -16.91 9.66 36.98
CA LEU A 10 -16.10 8.44 37.08
C LEU A 10 -15.06 8.52 38.20
N CYS A 11 -14.49 9.70 38.48
CA CYS A 11 -13.61 9.90 39.63
C CYS A 11 -14.36 9.70 40.96
N PHE A 12 -15.58 10.22 41.10
CA PHE A 12 -16.40 9.97 42.29
C PHE A 12 -16.81 8.50 42.40
N PHE A 13 -17.13 7.85 41.28
CA PHE A 13 -17.53 6.44 41.28
C PHE A 13 -16.35 5.51 41.59
N THR A 14 -15.16 5.75 41.04
CA THR A 14 -13.93 5.02 41.42
C THR A 14 -13.63 5.17 42.90
N LEU A 15 -13.73 6.39 43.45
CA LEU A 15 -13.57 6.64 44.88
C LEU A 15 -14.60 5.86 45.72
N ALA A 16 -15.86 5.79 45.28
CA ALA A 16 -16.90 5.00 45.94
C ALA A 16 -16.57 3.49 45.96
N VAL A 17 -16.06 2.93 44.85
CA VAL A 17 -15.68 1.52 44.75
C VAL A 17 -14.45 1.18 45.58
N MET A 18 -13.44 2.07 45.59
CA MET A 18 -12.18 1.85 46.31
C MET A 18 -12.30 2.03 47.83
N TRP A 19 -13.37 2.66 48.34
CA TRP A 19 -13.52 2.93 49.76
C TRP A 19 -13.57 1.62 50.60
N PRO A 20 -12.85 1.54 51.74
CA PRO A 20 -12.77 0.33 52.56
C PRO A 20 -14.06 0.04 53.35
N SER A 21 -14.20 -1.23 53.75
CA SER A 21 -15.16 -1.83 54.70
C SER A 21 -16.66 -1.57 54.46
N CYS A 22 -17.17 -0.36 54.65
CA CYS A 22 -18.60 -0.03 54.59
C CYS A 22 -18.96 1.12 53.64
N GLY A 23 -17.98 1.68 52.92
CA GLY A 23 -18.21 2.83 52.03
C GLY A 23 -18.59 4.11 52.76
N ASN A 24 -18.95 5.13 51.98
CA ASN A 24 -19.48 6.40 52.49
C ASN A 24 -20.88 6.60 51.89
N LEU A 25 -21.92 6.62 52.73
CA LEU A 25 -23.31 6.72 52.29
C LEU A 25 -23.57 8.02 51.50
N LEU A 26 -22.94 9.14 51.87
CA LEU A 26 -23.08 10.40 51.15
C LEU A 26 -22.50 10.29 49.73
N LEU A 27 -21.34 9.65 49.60
CA LEU A 27 -20.68 9.42 48.32
C LEU A 27 -21.49 8.44 47.46
N ASP A 28 -22.01 7.37 48.03
CA ASP A 28 -22.84 6.38 47.34
C ASP A 28 -24.17 7.01 46.85
N ILE A 29 -24.81 7.87 47.66
CA ILE A 29 -26.01 8.63 47.26
C ILE A 29 -25.69 9.62 46.14
N LEU A 30 -24.56 10.34 46.23
CA LEU A 30 -24.13 11.30 45.21
C LEU A 30 -23.90 10.60 43.86
N VAL A 31 -23.16 9.48 43.85
CA VAL A 31 -22.89 8.70 42.63
C VAL A 31 -24.18 8.12 42.07
N TRP A 32 -25.07 7.59 42.92
CA TRP A 32 -26.36 7.08 42.47
C TRP A 32 -27.23 8.17 41.83
N PHE A 33 -27.33 9.35 42.47
CA PHE A 33 -28.09 10.48 41.94
C PHE A 33 -27.51 10.98 40.61
N TRP A 34 -26.18 11.07 40.50
CA TRP A 34 -25.53 11.47 39.26
C TRP A 34 -25.77 10.44 38.14
N ALA A 35 -25.62 9.15 38.44
CA ALA A 35 -25.92 8.08 37.49
C ALA A 35 -27.40 8.08 37.06
N ALA A 36 -28.33 8.35 37.98
CA ALA A 36 -29.75 8.52 37.68
C ALA A 36 -30.01 9.73 36.78
N SER A 37 -29.36 10.87 37.03
CA SER A 37 -29.45 12.05 36.16
C SER A 37 -29.00 11.75 34.72
N ILE A 38 -27.95 10.94 34.54
CA ILE A 38 -27.47 10.53 33.22
C ILE A 38 -28.50 9.64 32.52
N THR A 39 -29.10 8.68 33.25
CA THR A 39 -30.14 7.79 32.70
C THR A 39 -31.39 8.58 32.31
N ILE A 40 -31.82 9.54 33.13
CA ILE A 40 -32.96 10.42 32.85
C ILE A 40 -32.72 11.23 31.57
N GLU A 41 -31.57 11.90 31.46
CA GLU A 41 -31.21 12.67 30.26
C GLU A 41 -31.29 11.79 28.99
N THR A 42 -30.69 10.60 29.03
CA THR A 42 -30.69 9.69 27.87
C THR A 42 -32.09 9.21 27.51
N THR A 43 -32.95 8.98 28.51
CA THR A 43 -34.33 8.56 28.31
C THR A 43 -35.14 9.69 27.68
N CYS A 44 -35.04 10.91 28.22
CA CYS A 44 -35.75 12.08 27.69
C CYS A 44 -35.35 12.40 26.25
N VAL A 45 -34.05 12.42 25.93
CA VAL A 45 -33.55 12.64 24.55
C VAL A 45 -34.05 11.55 23.60
N THR A 46 -34.14 10.30 24.06
CA THR A 46 -34.65 9.18 23.26
C THR A 46 -36.16 9.28 23.04
N CYS A 47 -36.92 9.67 24.05
CA CYS A 47 -38.37 9.90 23.96
C CYS A 47 -38.70 11.03 22.96
N GLU A 48 -37.98 12.14 23.00
CA GLU A 48 -38.16 13.26 22.08
C GLU A 48 -37.89 12.84 20.63
N LYS A 49 -36.82 12.07 20.38
CA LYS A 49 -36.51 11.52 19.06
C LYS A 49 -37.58 10.53 18.58
N TYR A 50 -38.07 9.65 19.44
CA TYR A 50 -39.14 8.71 19.11
C TYR A 50 -40.42 9.44 18.69
N TYR A 51 -40.79 10.50 19.42
CA TYR A 51 -41.97 11.31 19.10
C TYR A 51 -41.80 12.13 17.81
N SER A 52 -40.58 12.61 17.52
CA SER A 52 -40.25 13.37 16.30
C SER A 52 -40.30 12.58 14.97
N LYS A 53 -40.68 11.29 14.99
CA LYS A 53 -40.77 10.39 13.81
C LYS A 53 -39.50 10.35 12.94
N THR A 54 -38.33 10.57 13.53
CA THR A 54 -37.05 10.45 12.83
C THR A 54 -36.67 8.96 12.71
N SER A 55 -36.22 8.52 11.53
CA SER A 55 -35.76 7.13 11.31
C SER A 55 -34.48 6.83 12.09
N PHE A 56 -34.61 6.50 13.38
CA PHE A 56 -33.52 6.22 14.30
C PHE A 56 -33.53 4.75 14.75
N PRO A 57 -32.38 4.05 14.81
CA PRO A 57 -32.32 2.67 15.32
C PRO A 57 -32.53 2.65 16.84
N VAL A 58 -33.76 2.40 17.29
CA VAL A 58 -34.15 2.44 18.71
C VAL A 58 -33.54 1.30 19.53
N LYS A 59 -33.28 0.13 18.91
CA LYS A 59 -32.90 -1.11 19.60
C LYS A 59 -31.62 -1.03 20.46
N PRO A 60 -30.46 -0.55 19.97
CA PRO A 60 -29.24 -0.48 20.79
C PRO A 60 -29.33 0.53 21.94
N VAL A 61 -30.05 1.64 21.74
CA VAL A 61 -30.22 2.68 22.77
C VAL A 61 -31.17 2.22 23.86
N LEU A 62 -32.25 1.53 23.49
CA LEU A 62 -33.18 0.94 24.47
C LEU A 62 -32.49 -0.11 25.37
N LEU A 63 -31.58 -0.90 24.79
CA LEU A 63 -30.77 -1.85 25.54
C LEU A 63 -29.79 -1.13 26.50
N ASP A 64 -29.18 -0.03 26.08
CA ASP A 64 -28.32 0.79 26.96
C ASP A 64 -29.09 1.33 28.18
N ILE A 65 -30.31 1.84 27.94
CA ILE A 65 -31.21 2.35 28.98
C ILE A 65 -31.65 1.22 29.92
N SER A 66 -31.96 0.04 29.40
CA SER A 66 -32.37 -1.09 30.25
C SER A 66 -31.24 -1.57 31.15
N ILE A 67 -30.00 -1.62 30.66
CA ILE A 67 -28.82 -1.95 31.48
C ILE A 67 -28.62 -0.92 32.59
N GLN A 68 -28.72 0.38 32.29
CA GLN A 68 -28.53 1.46 33.27
C GLN A 68 -29.60 1.43 34.37
N THR A 69 -30.85 1.22 34.00
CA THR A 69 -31.98 1.14 34.94
C THR A 69 -31.87 -0.09 35.85
N ILE A 70 -31.50 -1.26 35.31
CA ILE A 70 -31.24 -2.46 36.10
C ILE A 70 -30.09 -2.23 37.08
N PHE A 71 -28.99 -1.62 36.62
CA PHE A 71 -27.85 -1.30 37.48
C PHE A 71 -28.23 -0.36 38.62
N LEU A 72 -28.98 0.71 38.34
CA LEU A 72 -29.44 1.67 39.36
C LEU A 72 -30.36 1.03 40.39
N ALA A 73 -31.23 0.09 39.97
CA ALA A 73 -32.09 -0.67 40.87
C ALA A 73 -31.28 -1.61 41.77
N LEU A 74 -30.28 -2.32 41.22
CA LEU A 74 -29.39 -3.19 41.99
C LEU A 74 -28.50 -2.39 42.95
N PHE A 75 -27.98 -1.25 42.53
CA PHE A 75 -27.21 -0.35 43.38
C PHE A 75 -28.07 0.14 44.56
N LEU A 76 -29.28 0.64 44.28
CA LEU A 76 -30.21 1.09 45.32
C LEU A 76 -30.54 -0.04 46.31
N GLY A 77 -30.90 -1.23 45.80
CA GLY A 77 -31.36 -2.35 46.63
C GLY A 77 -30.26 -3.01 47.47
N VAL A 78 -29.08 -3.22 46.91
CA VAL A 78 -27.98 -3.96 47.57
C VAL A 78 -27.18 -3.06 48.50
N ARG A 79 -26.99 -1.78 48.15
CA ARG A 79 -26.06 -0.86 48.83
C ARG A 79 -26.73 0.21 49.68
N ILE A 80 -27.77 0.87 49.18
CA ILE A 80 -28.40 2.04 49.85
C ILE A 80 -29.51 1.59 50.80
N VAL A 81 -30.47 0.80 50.31
CA VAL A 81 -31.63 0.36 51.11
C VAL A 81 -31.32 -0.91 51.92
N GLY A 82 -30.35 -1.71 51.46
CA GLY A 82 -29.91 -2.92 52.17
C GLY A 82 -31.00 -3.99 52.26
N LEU A 83 -31.82 -4.15 51.23
CA LEU A 83 -33.02 -5.00 51.24
C LEU A 83 -32.73 -6.50 51.45
N TRP A 84 -31.47 -6.95 51.27
CA TRP A 84 -31.06 -8.35 51.46
C TRP A 84 -30.27 -8.51 52.76
N ASN A 85 -31.00 -8.68 53.86
CA ASN A 85 -30.46 -8.66 55.23
C ASN A 85 -29.79 -9.99 55.66
N PHE A 86 -28.83 -10.51 54.87
CA PHE A 86 -28.12 -11.78 55.16
C PHE A 86 -26.59 -11.70 54.90
N GLY A 87 -25.80 -11.38 55.93
CA GLY A 87 -24.41 -11.86 56.13
C GLY A 87 -23.24 -11.19 55.35
N THR A 88 -22.02 -11.70 55.58
CA THR A 88 -20.74 -11.22 55.01
C THR A 88 -20.61 -11.42 53.50
N CYS A 89 -21.43 -12.28 52.89
CA CYS A 89 -21.49 -12.47 51.44
C CYS A 89 -21.97 -11.21 50.70
N GLN A 90 -22.76 -10.34 51.37
CA GLN A 90 -23.31 -9.11 50.80
C GLN A 90 -22.23 -8.06 50.45
N ILE A 91 -21.12 -7.97 51.21
CA ILE A 91 -20.11 -6.94 50.94
C ILE A 91 -19.33 -7.24 49.66
N LEU A 92 -19.06 -8.52 49.40
CA LEU A 92 -18.34 -8.97 48.22
C LEU A 92 -19.22 -8.87 46.98
N THR A 93 -20.49 -9.29 47.07
CA THR A 93 -21.45 -9.18 45.95
C THR A 93 -21.76 -7.71 45.63
N ALA A 94 -21.92 -6.84 46.63
CA ALA A 94 -22.10 -5.41 46.43
C ALA A 94 -20.89 -4.77 45.72
N LYS A 95 -19.66 -5.09 46.17
CA LYS A 95 -18.44 -4.60 45.52
C LYS A 95 -18.27 -5.15 44.10
N ALA A 96 -18.63 -6.41 43.86
CA ALA A 96 -18.62 -7.00 42.52
C ALA A 96 -19.59 -6.26 41.59
N ILE A 97 -20.84 -6.05 42.00
CA ILE A 97 -21.84 -5.32 41.21
C ILE A 97 -21.38 -3.89 40.91
N LEU A 98 -20.84 -3.17 41.92
CA LEU A 98 -20.32 -1.81 41.73
C LEU A 98 -19.10 -1.79 40.81
N SER A 99 -18.21 -2.77 40.89
CA SER A 99 -17.04 -2.87 40.00
C SER A 99 -17.43 -3.14 38.54
N VAL A 100 -18.44 -3.99 38.30
CA VAL A 100 -19.00 -4.24 36.97
C VAL A 100 -19.69 -2.98 36.44
N GLY A 101 -20.45 -2.29 37.29
CA GLY A 101 -21.08 -1.01 36.94
C GLY A 101 -20.05 0.05 36.56
N LEU A 102 -19.00 0.21 37.36
CA LEU A 102 -17.91 1.15 37.10
C LEU A 102 -17.26 0.89 35.73
N LEU A 103 -16.93 -0.36 35.45
CA LEU A 103 -16.36 -0.78 34.17
C LEU A 103 -17.31 -0.51 32.99
N TYR A 104 -18.61 -0.75 33.18
CA TYR A 104 -19.62 -0.41 32.19
C TYR A 104 -19.64 1.10 31.87
N TYR A 105 -19.64 1.99 32.87
CA TYR A 105 -19.61 3.45 32.62
C TYR A 105 -18.29 3.91 31.97
N TYR A 106 -17.15 3.27 32.28
CA TYR A 106 -15.90 3.51 31.54
C TYR A 106 -16.00 3.11 30.06
N TYR A 107 -16.55 1.93 29.76
CA TYR A 107 -16.74 1.49 28.37
C TYR A 107 -17.76 2.34 27.63
N ARG A 108 -18.83 2.75 28.30
CA ARG A 108 -19.81 3.68 27.73
C ARG A 108 -19.18 5.01 27.36
N LEU A 109 -18.30 5.56 28.19
CA LEU A 109 -17.49 6.74 27.83
C LEU A 109 -16.70 6.48 26.55
N LEU A 110 -15.95 5.38 26.47
CA LEU A 110 -15.16 5.05 25.28
C LEU A 110 -16.03 4.96 24.02
N PHE A 111 -17.19 4.31 24.08
CA PHE A 111 -18.10 4.18 22.93
C PHE A 111 -18.74 5.50 22.50
N ILE A 112 -18.92 6.47 23.39
CA ILE A 112 -19.44 7.80 23.04
C ILE A 112 -18.35 8.65 22.38
N TYR A 113 -17.11 8.64 22.92
CA TYR A 113 -16.07 9.59 22.51
C TYR A 113 -15.17 9.09 21.37
N LEU A 114 -14.85 7.79 21.31
CA LEU A 114 -14.01 7.24 20.24
C LEU A 114 -14.57 7.51 18.83
N PRO A 115 -15.89 7.39 18.57
CA PRO A 115 -16.45 7.67 17.25
C PRO A 115 -16.44 9.15 16.86
N ILE A 116 -16.25 10.09 17.79
CA ILE A 116 -16.26 11.54 17.49
C ILE A 116 -14.93 11.96 16.87
N SER A 117 -13.83 11.31 17.25
CA SER A 117 -12.48 11.67 16.79
C SER A 117 -12.30 11.42 15.28
N PRO A 118 -11.67 12.36 14.54
CA PRO A 118 -11.39 12.20 13.12
C PRO A 118 -10.38 11.10 12.79
N THR A 119 -9.51 10.76 13.73
CA THR A 119 -8.48 9.74 13.54
C THR A 119 -8.93 8.37 14.05
N LEU A 120 -9.59 8.33 15.21
CA LEU A 120 -10.02 7.08 15.86
C LEU A 120 -11.39 6.59 15.37
N GLY A 121 -12.26 7.47 14.89
CA GLY A 121 -13.60 7.09 14.45
C GLY A 121 -13.61 6.12 13.27
N PRO A 122 -12.91 6.42 12.14
CA PRO A 122 -12.78 5.48 11.03
C PRO A 122 -12.08 4.18 11.41
N LEU A 123 -11.12 4.23 12.35
CA LEU A 123 -10.46 3.03 12.90
C LEU A 123 -11.46 2.13 13.64
N MET A 124 -12.35 2.70 14.46
CA MET A 124 -13.38 1.93 15.17
C MET A 124 -14.37 1.24 14.24
N ILE A 125 -14.70 1.87 13.10
CA ILE A 125 -15.55 1.24 12.09
C ILE A 125 -14.85 0.03 11.48
N ARG A 126 -13.58 0.19 11.09
CA ARG A 126 -12.77 -0.94 10.57
C ARG A 126 -12.67 -2.07 11.59
N LEU A 127 -12.38 -1.75 12.85
CA LEU A 127 -12.30 -2.73 13.94
C LEU A 127 -13.63 -3.46 14.14
N ARG A 128 -14.77 -2.77 14.06
CA ARG A 128 -16.09 -3.41 14.14
C ARG A 128 -16.29 -4.45 13.05
N TYR A 129 -15.96 -4.14 11.80
CA TYR A 129 -16.08 -5.09 10.69
C TYR A 129 -15.10 -6.26 10.84
N MET A 130 -13.85 -6.01 11.20
CA MET A 130 -12.87 -7.06 11.51
C MET A 130 -13.37 -8.00 12.62
N VAL A 131 -14.01 -7.46 13.66
CA VAL A 131 -14.54 -8.29 14.76
C VAL A 131 -15.76 -9.10 14.31
N ILE A 132 -16.72 -8.48 13.64
CA ILE A 132 -17.97 -9.15 13.28
C ILE A 132 -17.74 -10.22 12.19
N ASP A 133 -16.99 -9.87 11.14
CA ASP A 133 -16.87 -10.72 9.96
C ASP A 133 -15.72 -11.72 10.04
N ASP A 134 -14.60 -11.38 10.68
CA ASP A 134 -13.39 -12.21 10.70
C ASP A 134 -13.13 -12.84 12.06
N PHE A 135 -13.20 -12.07 13.15
CA PHE A 135 -12.82 -12.56 14.48
C PHE A 135 -13.72 -13.71 14.95
N PHE A 136 -15.03 -13.66 14.72
CA PHE A 136 -15.92 -14.76 15.11
C PHE A 136 -15.67 -16.04 14.30
N LYS A 137 -15.39 -15.93 13.01
CA LYS A 137 -15.03 -17.09 12.16
C LYS A 137 -13.68 -17.68 12.59
N PHE A 138 -12.71 -16.81 12.88
CA PHE A 138 -11.44 -17.22 13.44
C PHE A 138 -11.60 -17.88 14.81
N LEU A 139 -12.41 -17.31 15.70
CA LEU A 139 -12.69 -17.86 17.02
C LEU A 139 -13.30 -19.25 16.92
N GLN A 140 -14.24 -19.47 15.99
CA GLN A 140 -14.82 -20.80 15.75
C GLN A 140 -13.74 -21.83 15.36
N LEU A 141 -12.84 -21.48 14.43
CA LEU A 141 -11.71 -22.32 14.04
C LEU A 141 -10.77 -22.57 15.23
N PHE A 142 -10.41 -21.51 15.95
CA PHE A 142 -9.50 -21.55 17.09
C PHE A 142 -10.05 -22.42 18.22
N MET A 143 -11.35 -22.34 18.53
CA MET A 143 -11.99 -23.13 19.57
C MET A 143 -11.87 -24.64 19.32
N ILE A 144 -11.91 -25.08 18.06
CA ILE A 144 -11.73 -26.50 17.71
C ILE A 144 -10.33 -26.98 18.10
N PHE A 145 -9.28 -26.24 17.70
CA PHE A 145 -7.90 -26.57 18.04
C PHE A 145 -7.60 -26.49 19.54
N MET A 146 -8.21 -25.51 20.20
CA MET A 146 -8.07 -25.28 21.63
C MET A 146 -8.64 -26.44 22.46
N ILE A 147 -9.85 -26.87 22.13
CA ILE A 147 -10.51 -27.96 22.83
C ILE A 147 -9.77 -29.27 22.58
N SER A 148 -9.40 -29.57 21.33
CA SER A 148 -8.69 -30.82 21.00
C SER A 148 -7.33 -30.92 21.71
N SER A 149 -6.52 -29.87 21.62
CA SER A 149 -5.18 -29.84 22.23
C SER A 149 -5.24 -29.78 23.76
N GLY A 150 -6.19 -29.02 24.33
CA GLY A 150 -6.37 -28.90 25.77
C GLY A 150 -6.77 -30.22 26.43
N VAL A 151 -7.64 -31.01 25.78
CA VAL A 151 -8.01 -32.35 26.24
C VAL A 151 -6.82 -33.31 26.13
N ALA A 152 -6.10 -33.31 25.00
CA ALA A 152 -4.95 -34.19 24.78
C ALA A 152 -3.82 -33.94 25.78
N ILE A 153 -3.44 -32.67 26.01
CA ILE A 153 -2.40 -32.29 26.97
C ILE A 153 -2.80 -32.70 28.39
N THR A 154 -4.06 -32.49 28.78
CA THR A 154 -4.55 -32.87 30.12
C THR A 154 -4.54 -34.38 30.32
N ALA A 155 -4.92 -35.15 29.28
CA ALA A 155 -4.94 -36.62 29.34
C ALA A 155 -3.55 -37.22 29.51
N VAL A 156 -2.52 -36.66 28.86
CA VAL A 156 -1.13 -37.13 28.98
C VAL A 156 -0.50 -36.68 30.31
N LEU A 157 -0.78 -35.45 30.75
CA LEU A 157 -0.15 -34.89 31.95
C LEU A 157 -0.74 -35.46 33.25
N TYR A 158 -2.02 -35.84 33.25
CA TYR A 158 -2.75 -36.34 34.42
C TYR A 158 -3.56 -37.62 34.12
N PRO A 159 -2.90 -38.75 33.80
CA PRO A 159 -3.57 -39.98 33.36
C PRO A 159 -4.45 -40.64 34.44
N HIS A 160 -4.19 -40.38 35.73
CA HIS A 160 -4.87 -41.00 36.86
C HIS A 160 -5.82 -40.07 37.62
N HIS A 161 -6.08 -38.86 37.11
CA HIS A 161 -6.95 -37.91 37.80
C HIS A 161 -8.43 -38.24 37.53
N PRO A 162 -9.29 -38.32 38.57
CA PRO A 162 -10.72 -38.58 38.38
C PRO A 162 -11.42 -37.47 37.59
N PHE A 163 -12.38 -37.84 36.75
CA PHE A 163 -13.17 -36.87 35.97
C PHE A 163 -14.04 -36.02 36.90
N ASN A 164 -13.78 -34.71 36.92
CA ASN A 164 -14.55 -33.71 37.67
C ASN A 164 -14.87 -32.53 36.74
N LEU A 165 -16.04 -31.89 36.89
CA LEU A 165 -16.39 -30.68 36.12
C LEU A 165 -15.37 -29.55 36.33
N ASN A 166 -14.77 -29.48 37.53
CA ASN A 166 -13.70 -28.55 37.83
C ASN A 166 -12.41 -28.89 37.06
N LEU A 167 -12.13 -30.17 36.81
CA LEU A 167 -11.00 -30.59 35.98
C LEU A 167 -11.24 -30.21 34.52
N PHE A 168 -12.44 -30.46 33.99
CA PHE A 168 -12.82 -30.09 32.63
C PHE A 168 -12.75 -28.55 32.41
N SER A 169 -13.30 -27.78 33.35
CA SER A 169 -13.23 -26.31 33.35
C SER A 169 -11.79 -25.81 33.42
N ASN A 170 -10.98 -26.34 34.34
CA ASN A 170 -9.58 -25.94 34.49
C ASN A 170 -8.72 -26.36 33.28
N ALA A 171 -9.01 -27.52 32.66
CA ALA A 171 -8.32 -28.02 31.49
C ALA A 171 -8.59 -27.18 30.23
N ILE A 172 -9.85 -26.86 29.96
CA ILE A 172 -10.24 -26.19 28.71
C ILE A 172 -10.15 -24.68 28.83
N ILE A 173 -10.68 -24.10 29.92
CA ILE A 173 -10.83 -22.65 30.06
C ILE A 173 -9.56 -22.04 30.64
N PHE A 174 -8.99 -22.64 31.68
CA PHE A 174 -7.83 -22.03 32.33
C PHE A 174 -6.54 -22.39 31.62
N ARG A 175 -6.27 -23.68 31.36
CA ARG A 175 -5.00 -24.12 30.75
C ARG A 175 -4.90 -23.84 29.26
N GLY A 176 -5.90 -24.23 28.47
CA GLY A 176 -5.92 -23.93 27.04
C GLY A 176 -5.88 -22.43 26.77
N LEU A 177 -6.74 -21.65 27.42
CA LEU A 177 -6.88 -20.21 27.14
C LEU A 177 -5.75 -19.36 27.74
N MET A 178 -5.25 -19.67 28.94
CA MET A 178 -4.12 -18.92 29.52
C MET A 178 -2.78 -19.27 28.89
N ALA A 179 -2.61 -20.46 28.29
CA ALA A 179 -1.40 -20.78 27.55
C ALA A 179 -1.19 -19.84 26.34
N LEU A 180 -2.29 -19.43 25.67
CA LEU A 180 -2.24 -18.45 24.58
C LEU A 180 -1.60 -17.12 25.02
N PHE A 181 -1.97 -16.62 26.20
CA PHE A 181 -1.59 -15.28 26.65
C PHE A 181 -0.36 -15.24 27.56
N SER A 182 -0.24 -16.17 28.51
CA SER A 182 0.72 -16.04 29.61
C SER A 182 2.01 -16.83 29.40
N GLY A 183 2.06 -17.82 28.49
CA GLY A 183 3.29 -18.59 28.20
C GLY A 183 3.96 -19.27 29.41
N ASP A 184 3.34 -19.19 30.59
CA ASP A 184 3.95 -19.57 31.85
C ASP A 184 3.66 -21.05 32.12
N MET A 185 4.69 -21.86 31.90
CA MET A 185 4.65 -23.32 32.01
C MET A 185 5.04 -23.75 33.43
N ASN A 186 4.43 -23.17 34.46
CA ASN A 186 4.68 -23.57 35.84
C ASN A 186 4.29 -25.05 36.11
N ASP A 187 3.40 -25.61 35.30
CA ASP A 187 2.98 -27.01 35.34
C ASP A 187 4.02 -28.00 34.77
N LEU A 188 5.06 -27.52 34.06
CA LEU A 188 6.20 -28.33 33.59
C LEU A 188 7.41 -28.25 34.55
N LYS A 189 7.35 -27.41 35.59
CA LYS A 189 8.36 -27.44 36.65
C LYS A 189 8.18 -28.74 37.43
N HIS A 190 9.24 -29.52 37.43
CA HIS A 190 9.31 -30.84 38.06
C HIS A 190 8.99 -30.71 39.56
N SER A 191 7.78 -31.08 39.99
CA SER A 191 7.52 -31.30 41.41
C SER A 191 8.10 -32.66 41.77
N ARG A 192 9.22 -32.67 42.51
CA ARG A 192 9.92 -33.89 42.97
C ARG A 192 9.17 -34.59 44.11
N GLU A 193 7.86 -34.72 44.03
CA GLU A 193 7.09 -35.50 45.00
C GLU A 193 6.58 -36.79 44.34
N PRO A 194 7.05 -37.97 44.75
CA PRO A 194 6.53 -39.22 44.25
C PRO A 194 5.07 -39.35 44.67
N CYS A 195 4.21 -39.71 43.72
CA CYS A 195 2.79 -39.94 43.98
C CYS A 195 2.62 -41.30 44.67
N SER A 196 3.01 -41.37 45.94
CA SER A 196 2.82 -42.52 46.80
C SER A 196 1.45 -42.45 47.44
N ILE A 197 0.63 -43.47 47.17
CA ILE A 197 -0.47 -43.85 48.06
C ILE A 197 0.19 -44.54 49.25
N ASN A 198 0.73 -43.77 50.20
CA ASN A 198 0.86 -44.15 51.61
C ASN A 198 1.49 -43.02 52.43
N ALA A 199 0.77 -42.72 53.50
CA ALA A 199 1.27 -42.20 54.78
C ALA A 199 1.79 -40.75 54.87
N THR A 200 1.02 -40.00 55.67
CA THR A 200 1.46 -39.23 56.85
C THR A 200 2.37 -38.01 56.69
N THR A 201 1.84 -36.94 57.28
CA THR A 201 2.50 -35.86 58.03
C THR A 201 3.19 -34.73 57.27
N GLN A 202 2.52 -33.56 57.35
CA GLN A 202 3.05 -32.38 58.04
C GLN A 202 4.17 -31.61 57.33
N ALA A 203 3.81 -30.95 56.22
CA ALA A 203 4.43 -29.70 55.82
C ALA A 203 3.43 -28.85 55.00
N GLU A 204 3.58 -27.53 55.12
CA GLU A 204 2.85 -26.48 54.39
C GLU A 204 1.44 -26.11 54.87
N ARG A 205 1.41 -25.36 55.99
CA ARG A 205 0.39 -24.34 56.23
C ARG A 205 0.51 -23.25 55.15
N GLN A 206 -0.32 -23.32 54.13
CA GLN A 206 -0.59 -22.20 53.22
C GLN A 206 -1.98 -21.64 53.49
N TYR A 207 -2.02 -20.31 53.62
CA TYR A 207 -3.10 -19.42 53.22
C TYR A 207 -4.28 -20.11 52.51
N ALA A 208 -5.31 -20.42 53.26
CA ALA A 208 -6.65 -20.63 52.73
C ALA A 208 -7.62 -20.07 53.76
N CYS A 209 -8.34 -19.03 53.37
CA CYS A 209 -9.46 -18.48 54.10
C CYS A 209 -10.50 -19.59 54.34
N LEU A 210 -10.47 -20.19 55.53
CA LEU A 210 -11.60 -20.93 56.07
C LEU A 210 -12.59 -19.91 56.62
N GLY A 211 -13.74 -19.79 55.96
CA GLY A 211 -14.95 -19.42 56.66
C GLY A 211 -15.35 -20.58 57.57
N LEU A 212 -15.69 -20.28 58.82
CA LEU A 212 -16.86 -20.81 59.49
C LEU A 212 -17.16 -20.01 60.75
N SER A 213 -18.46 -19.89 60.98
CA SER A 213 -19.16 -19.03 61.92
C SER A 213 -18.81 -19.25 63.39
N HIS A 214 -18.78 -18.16 64.17
CA HIS A 214 -19.54 -18.11 65.41
C HIS A 214 -20.10 -16.71 65.62
N GLY A 215 -21.38 -16.66 65.95
CA GLY A 215 -22.15 -15.44 66.08
C GLY A 215 -21.58 -14.49 67.13
N SER A 216 -21.37 -13.25 66.72
CA SER A 216 -21.69 -12.07 67.51
C SER A 216 -21.73 -10.87 66.57
N SER A 217 -22.77 -10.07 66.74
CA SER A 217 -23.06 -8.86 65.98
C SER A 217 -21.88 -7.87 66.06
N PHE A 218 -21.08 -7.77 65.00
CA PHE A 218 -20.21 -6.61 64.82
C PHE A 218 -21.03 -5.45 64.27
N LYS A 219 -21.74 -4.76 65.17
CA LYS A 219 -22.12 -3.36 64.94
C LYS A 219 -20.82 -2.56 64.93
N CYS A 220 -20.45 -2.01 63.77
CA CYS A 220 -19.43 -0.96 63.70
C CYS A 220 -19.95 0.28 64.46
N LYS A 221 -19.56 0.41 65.72
CA LYS A 221 -19.59 1.67 66.43
C LYS A 221 -18.15 2.04 66.78
N ASN A 222 -17.77 3.22 66.29
CA ASN A 222 -16.54 3.96 66.48
C ASN A 222 -15.30 3.51 65.70
N ASN A 223 -14.71 4.54 65.10
CA ASN A 223 -13.48 4.60 64.33
C ASN A 223 -12.31 3.87 65.00
N VAL A 224 -11.40 3.42 64.11
CA VAL A 224 -10.03 2.96 64.34
C VAL A 224 -9.87 1.44 64.50
N LEU A 225 -9.26 0.80 63.49
CA LEU A 225 -8.34 -0.31 63.74
C LEU A 225 -7.18 -0.30 62.72
N PHE A 226 -6.02 0.13 63.20
CA PHE A 226 -4.72 -0.08 62.59
C PHE A 226 -4.33 -1.56 62.69
N CYS A 227 -3.77 -2.12 61.61
CA CYS A 227 -3.09 -3.41 61.66
C CYS A 227 -1.69 -3.24 62.24
N PHE A 228 -1.39 -3.89 63.37
CA PHE A 228 -0.01 -4.14 63.79
C PHE A 228 0.15 -5.61 64.22
N ASN A 229 1.23 -6.21 63.72
CA ASN A 229 1.72 -7.56 64.04
C ASN A 229 1.99 -7.77 65.54
N ARG A 230 1.65 -8.95 66.08
CA ARG A 230 2.41 -9.56 67.20
C ARG A 230 2.23 -11.09 67.33
N LYS A 231 3.35 -11.75 67.64
CA LYS A 231 3.56 -13.19 67.92
C LYS A 231 3.01 -13.65 69.29
N GLN A 232 2.74 -14.96 69.42
CA GLN A 232 3.00 -15.92 70.54
C GLN A 232 1.79 -16.88 70.77
N VAL A 233 1.91 -18.18 70.44
CA VAL A 233 2.24 -19.37 71.29
C VAL A 233 1.17 -19.68 72.36
N PHE A 234 0.57 -20.89 72.32
CA PHE A 234 0.44 -21.86 73.43
C PHE A 234 -0.09 -23.22 72.90
N ILE A 235 0.47 -24.30 73.44
CA ILE A 235 0.17 -25.73 73.21
C ILE A 235 -0.78 -26.20 74.32
N GLN A 236 -1.77 -27.05 74.04
CA GLN A 236 -2.17 -28.15 74.94
C GLN A 236 -3.00 -29.22 74.21
N ASP A 237 -2.67 -30.48 74.49
CA ASP A 237 -3.19 -31.74 73.96
C ASP A 237 -4.63 -32.10 74.41
N ASP A 238 -5.33 -32.93 73.64
CA ASP A 238 -5.81 -34.27 74.09
C ASP A 238 -6.78 -34.95 73.09
N ASN A 239 -6.28 -36.02 72.46
CA ASN A 239 -6.92 -37.33 72.24
C ASN A 239 -8.17 -37.52 71.33
N PRO A 240 -8.42 -38.76 70.86
CA PRO A 240 -8.63 -39.07 69.43
C PRO A 240 -10.04 -39.64 69.16
N TYR A 241 -10.29 -40.02 67.91
CA TYR A 241 -11.52 -40.68 67.43
C TYR A 241 -12.71 -39.76 67.19
N ALA A 242 -12.74 -39.17 65.99
CA ALA A 242 -13.86 -39.28 65.06
C ALA A 242 -13.73 -38.18 64.01
N TYR A 243 -13.16 -38.49 62.85
CA TYR A 243 -13.72 -37.88 61.64
C TYR A 243 -13.66 -38.79 60.42
N LYS A 244 -14.88 -38.99 59.97
CA LYS A 244 -15.37 -39.53 58.72
C LYS A 244 -14.61 -38.92 57.53
N ARG A 245 -13.79 -39.77 56.91
CA ARG A 245 -13.58 -39.93 55.45
C ARG A 245 -14.14 -38.77 54.60
N TYR A 246 -13.29 -37.79 54.29
CA TYR A 246 -13.41 -36.96 53.08
C TYR A 246 -12.08 -37.06 52.32
N GLY A 247 -12.17 -37.61 51.11
CA GLY A 247 -11.04 -37.78 50.21
C GLY A 247 -10.50 -36.41 49.79
N ILE A 248 -9.25 -36.14 50.16
CA ILE A 248 -8.46 -35.03 49.65
C ILE A 248 -7.74 -35.58 48.43
N SER A 249 -8.15 -35.13 47.24
CA SER A 249 -7.43 -35.39 46.00
C SER A 249 -6.11 -34.62 46.03
N SER A 250 -4.98 -35.33 46.09
CA SER A 250 -3.66 -34.78 45.83
C SER A 250 -3.62 -34.23 44.39
N THR A 251 -3.66 -32.91 44.23
CA THR A 251 -3.90 -32.26 42.93
C THR A 251 -2.68 -32.04 42.06
N ASN A 252 -1.46 -32.40 42.45
CA ASN A 252 -0.28 -32.17 41.61
C ASN A 252 0.60 -33.41 41.50
N CYS A 253 0.07 -34.45 40.86
CA CYS A 253 0.86 -35.54 40.30
C CYS A 253 0.91 -35.39 38.78
N ASN A 254 1.89 -34.65 38.24
CA ASN A 254 2.09 -34.54 36.81
C ASN A 254 3.06 -35.63 36.33
N GLN A 255 2.69 -36.39 35.31
CA GLN A 255 3.64 -37.28 34.64
C GLN A 255 4.21 -36.56 33.43
N ILE A 256 5.47 -36.14 33.55
CA ILE A 256 6.18 -35.47 32.45
C ILE A 256 6.71 -36.56 31.50
N SER A 257 6.02 -36.72 30.37
CA SER A 257 6.48 -37.52 29.24
C SER A 257 7.02 -36.61 28.12
N TRP A 258 7.95 -37.11 27.32
CA TRP A 258 8.41 -36.42 26.11
C TRP A 258 7.25 -36.13 25.13
N ILE A 259 6.19 -36.96 25.16
CA ILE A 259 4.96 -36.78 24.39
C ILE A 259 4.22 -35.51 24.83
N ALA A 260 4.18 -35.21 26.13
CA ALA A 260 3.55 -33.99 26.64
C ALA A 260 4.29 -32.74 26.16
N TRP A 261 5.63 -32.78 26.12
CA TRP A 261 6.45 -31.70 25.56
C TRP A 261 6.20 -31.51 24.07
N PHE A 262 6.10 -32.61 23.31
CA PHE A 262 5.79 -32.54 21.89
C PHE A 262 4.42 -31.90 21.62
N LEU A 263 3.35 -32.39 22.27
CA LEU A 263 2.00 -31.85 22.12
C LEU A 263 1.91 -30.36 22.51
N LEU A 264 2.70 -29.96 23.51
CA LEU A 264 2.76 -28.57 23.94
C LEU A 264 3.46 -27.67 22.91
N ILE A 265 4.58 -28.13 22.36
CA ILE A 265 5.32 -27.41 21.32
C ILE A 265 4.46 -27.28 20.06
N GLU A 266 3.79 -28.37 19.65
CA GLU A 266 2.84 -28.38 18.54
C GLU A 266 1.72 -27.37 18.78
N TYR A 267 1.09 -27.40 19.97
CA TYR A 267 0.04 -26.45 20.35
C TYR A 267 0.52 -25.00 20.31
N PHE A 268 1.71 -24.69 20.83
CA PHE A 268 2.26 -23.33 20.78
C PHE A 268 2.61 -22.89 19.36
N PHE A 269 3.14 -23.78 18.55
CA PHE A 269 3.42 -23.49 17.15
C PHE A 269 2.13 -23.16 16.38
N LEU A 270 1.11 -24.02 16.50
CA LEU A 270 -0.17 -23.81 15.84
C LEU A 270 -0.90 -22.56 16.36
N SER A 271 -0.98 -22.37 17.68
CA SER A 271 -1.71 -21.25 18.26
C SER A 271 -1.00 -19.91 18.10
N LYS A 272 0.31 -19.83 18.43
CA LYS A 272 1.05 -18.55 18.49
C LYS A 272 1.77 -18.16 17.22
N ARG A 273 2.06 -19.08 16.30
CA ARG A 273 2.69 -18.76 15.01
C ARG A 273 1.69 -18.83 13.88
N PHE A 274 0.96 -19.95 13.76
CA PHE A 274 0.08 -20.15 12.63
C PHE A 274 -1.23 -19.35 12.76
N LEU A 275 -2.01 -19.57 13.82
CA LEU A 275 -3.34 -18.98 13.96
C LEU A 275 -3.29 -17.45 14.20
N THR A 276 -2.33 -16.95 14.96
CA THR A 276 -2.12 -15.49 15.10
C THR A 276 -1.77 -14.82 13.78
N SER A 277 -0.88 -15.42 12.97
CA SER A 277 -0.52 -14.87 11.66
C SER A 277 -1.69 -14.89 10.68
N LEU A 278 -2.52 -15.94 10.74
CA LEU A 278 -3.76 -16.03 10.00
C LEU A 278 -4.72 -14.91 10.40
N LEU A 279 -4.91 -14.68 11.70
CA LEU A 279 -5.75 -13.59 12.20
C LEU A 279 -5.24 -12.22 11.74
N THR A 280 -3.93 -11.98 11.81
CA THR A 280 -3.31 -10.75 11.30
C THR A 280 -3.54 -10.57 9.80
N ALA A 281 -3.42 -11.65 9.02
CA ALA A 281 -3.67 -11.61 7.59
C ALA A 281 -5.14 -11.32 7.25
N MET A 282 -6.09 -11.97 7.93
CA MET A 282 -7.53 -11.73 7.76
C MET A 282 -7.90 -10.29 8.09
N PHE A 283 -7.43 -9.78 9.23
CA PHE A 283 -7.63 -8.39 9.62
C PHE A 283 -6.97 -7.42 8.62
N GLY A 284 -5.78 -7.73 8.11
CA GLY A 284 -5.12 -6.92 7.08
C GLY A 284 -5.96 -6.80 5.80
N LEU A 285 -6.51 -7.91 5.31
CA LEU A 285 -7.35 -7.95 4.11
C LEU A 285 -8.65 -7.17 4.28
N THR A 286 -9.39 -7.39 5.37
CA THR A 286 -10.65 -6.68 5.64
C THR A 286 -10.39 -5.21 5.94
N GLY A 287 -9.29 -4.89 6.63
CA GLY A 287 -8.87 -3.52 6.88
C GLY A 287 -8.59 -2.73 5.61
N ALA A 288 -7.88 -3.34 4.65
CA ALA A 288 -7.63 -2.74 3.35
C ALA A 288 -8.92 -2.57 2.54
N ARG A 289 -9.80 -3.58 2.52
CA ARG A 289 -11.09 -3.53 1.81
C ARG A 289 -11.99 -2.39 2.30
N VAL A 290 -12.09 -2.21 3.62
CA VAL A 290 -13.03 -1.27 4.24
C VAL A 290 -12.42 0.13 4.41
N GLN A 291 -11.13 0.33 4.12
CA GLN A 291 -10.41 1.59 4.35
C GLN A 291 -11.12 2.80 3.75
N ASN A 292 -11.40 2.78 2.44
CA ASN A 292 -11.97 3.93 1.72
C ASN A 292 -13.43 4.19 2.09
N GLN A 293 -14.21 3.13 2.38
CA GLN A 293 -15.61 3.23 2.76
C GLN A 293 -15.80 3.68 4.22
N SER A 294 -14.86 3.31 5.11
CA SER A 294 -14.94 3.59 6.54
C SER A 294 -15.03 5.09 6.86
N GLN A 295 -14.33 5.93 6.09
CA GLN A 295 -14.33 7.38 6.29
C GLN A 295 -15.70 8.00 6.01
N GLN A 296 -16.38 7.54 4.95
CA GLN A 296 -17.71 8.05 4.59
C GLN A 296 -18.79 7.60 5.59
N ILE A 297 -18.72 6.33 6.02
CA ILE A 297 -19.62 5.81 7.05
C ILE A 297 -19.39 6.56 8.38
N TRP A 298 -18.14 6.87 8.70
CA TRP A 298 -17.81 7.68 9.87
C TRP A 298 -18.36 9.10 9.79
N LEU A 299 -18.21 9.80 8.66
CA LEU A 299 -18.75 11.16 8.48
C LEU A 299 -20.28 11.18 8.70
N HIS A 300 -20.99 10.20 8.14
CA HIS A 300 -22.44 10.05 8.37
C HIS A 300 -22.79 9.79 9.83
N ASN A 301 -22.08 8.88 10.50
CA ASN A 301 -22.30 8.60 11.92
C ASN A 301 -21.96 9.80 12.81
N ARG A 302 -20.89 10.54 12.48
CA ARG A 302 -20.50 11.77 13.17
C ARG A 302 -21.57 12.85 13.03
N TYR A 303 -22.16 13.03 11.85
CA TYR A 303 -23.26 13.97 11.64
C TYR A 303 -24.45 13.64 12.55
N LYS A 304 -24.83 12.35 12.67
CA LYS A 304 -25.90 11.93 13.59
C LYS A 304 -25.60 12.26 15.05
N ILE A 305 -24.35 12.04 15.48
CA ILE A 305 -23.91 12.37 16.84
C ILE A 305 -23.93 13.88 17.07
N LEU A 306 -23.48 14.67 16.10
CA LEU A 306 -23.51 16.14 16.19
C LEU A 306 -24.94 16.68 16.31
N LEU A 307 -25.87 16.17 15.49
CA LEU A 307 -27.28 16.51 15.61
C LEU A 307 -27.82 16.19 17.01
N GLU A 308 -27.44 15.04 17.60
CA GLU A 308 -27.83 14.70 18.96
C GLU A 308 -27.31 15.70 19.99
N TYR A 309 -26.04 16.09 19.92
CA TYR A 309 -25.48 17.09 20.85
C TYR A 309 -26.09 18.47 20.67
N ILE A 310 -26.47 18.85 19.45
CA ILE A 310 -27.17 20.12 19.18
C ILE A 310 -28.58 20.12 19.79
N THR A 311 -29.27 18.97 19.78
CA THR A 311 -30.60 18.82 20.41
C THR A 311 -30.57 18.70 21.93
N ARG A 312 -29.39 18.46 22.54
CA ARG A 312 -29.28 18.36 23.99
C ARG A 312 -29.38 19.72 24.67
N ARG A 313 -29.86 19.72 25.91
CA ARG A 313 -29.92 20.93 26.74
C ARG A 313 -28.52 21.36 27.18
N SER A 314 -28.35 22.65 27.44
CA SER A 314 -27.04 23.30 27.61
C SER A 314 -26.31 22.99 28.93
N LEU A 315 -27.02 22.45 29.94
CA LEU A 315 -26.43 22.11 31.24
C LEU A 315 -25.93 20.65 31.25
N PRO A 316 -24.74 20.37 31.77
CA PRO A 316 -24.24 19.00 31.91
C PRO A 316 -24.90 18.26 33.09
N PRO A 317 -25.03 16.93 33.08
CA PRO A 317 -25.42 16.15 34.26
C PRO A 317 -24.45 16.43 35.41
N PRO A 318 -24.93 16.66 36.66
CA PRO A 318 -26.29 16.41 37.16
C PRO A 318 -27.26 17.61 37.07
N PHE A 319 -26.82 18.77 36.61
CA PHE A 319 -27.62 20.01 36.58
C PHE A 319 -28.72 20.01 35.51
N VAL A 320 -28.70 19.03 34.61
CA VAL A 320 -29.75 18.78 33.61
C VAL A 320 -31.16 18.74 34.22
N ILE A 321 -31.31 18.17 35.42
CA ILE A 321 -32.61 18.02 36.08
C ILE A 321 -33.26 19.40 36.32
N ILE A 322 -32.47 20.43 36.65
CA ILE A 322 -32.95 21.80 36.85
C ILE A 322 -33.57 22.34 35.56
N SER A 323 -32.94 22.07 34.41
CA SER A 323 -33.49 22.49 33.12
C SER A 323 -34.86 21.84 32.84
N TYR A 324 -35.02 20.55 33.16
CA TYR A 324 -36.29 19.84 32.95
C TYR A 324 -37.40 20.39 33.85
N ILE A 325 -37.09 20.68 35.13
CA ILE A 325 -38.05 21.27 36.07
C ILE A 325 -38.49 22.66 35.63
N VAL A 326 -37.57 23.50 35.14
CA VAL A 326 -37.90 24.85 34.64
C VAL A 326 -38.85 24.76 33.45
N THR A 327 -38.61 23.86 32.48
CA THR A 327 -39.49 23.71 31.32
C THR A 327 -40.87 23.15 31.66
N THR A 328 -40.98 22.24 32.63
CA THR A 328 -42.29 21.69 33.02
C THR A 328 -43.15 22.68 33.81
N ASN A 329 -42.53 23.66 34.48
CA ASN A 329 -43.26 24.71 35.20
C ASN A 329 -43.79 25.80 34.25
N ASP A 330 -43.09 26.06 33.14
CA ASP A 330 -43.55 26.97 32.09
C ASP A 330 -44.73 26.40 31.26
N ASP A 331 -45.00 25.08 31.32
CA ASP A 331 -46.13 24.44 30.62
C ASP A 331 -47.49 24.60 31.36
N SER A 332 -47.53 25.21 32.55
CA SER A 332 -48.78 25.47 33.29
C SER A 332 -49.48 26.79 32.94
N ASP A 333 -48.85 27.63 32.13
CA ASP A 333 -49.46 28.79 31.50
C ASP A 333 -49.13 28.76 30.00
N PHE A 334 -50.16 28.94 29.16
CA PHE A 334 -50.07 29.43 27.78
C PHE A 334 -50.14 28.44 26.60
N ASP A 335 -51.25 28.58 25.86
CA ASP A 335 -51.55 28.25 24.46
C ASP A 335 -50.60 27.36 23.64
N THR A 336 -51.20 26.30 23.11
CA THR A 336 -50.68 25.25 22.21
C THR A 336 -50.14 25.71 20.84
N ASN A 337 -50.08 27.01 20.57
CA ASN A 337 -49.57 27.55 19.31
C ASN A 337 -48.18 28.20 19.38
N LYS A 338 -47.54 28.27 20.56
CA LYS A 338 -46.17 28.80 20.69
C LYS A 338 -45.05 27.74 20.62
N PHE A 339 -45.40 26.46 20.68
CA PHE A 339 -44.43 25.36 20.69
C PHE A 339 -43.81 25.04 19.32
N LYS A 340 -44.40 25.54 18.21
CA LYS A 340 -43.76 25.46 16.88
C LYS A 340 -42.73 26.58 16.64
N ASP A 341 -42.85 27.70 17.34
CA ASP A 341 -41.97 28.87 17.17
C ASP A 341 -40.84 28.97 18.21
N MET A 342 -40.81 28.04 19.16
CA MET A 342 -39.80 27.98 20.23
C MET A 342 -38.81 26.81 20.07
N SER A 343 -38.91 26.02 18.99
CA SER A 343 -37.82 25.14 18.54
C SER A 343 -36.88 25.83 17.53
N SER A 344 -37.25 27.01 17.02
CA SER A 344 -36.47 27.81 16.05
C SER A 344 -35.71 28.99 16.68
N LYS A 345 -35.87 29.23 17.98
CA LYS A 345 -35.17 30.24 18.77
C LYS A 345 -34.75 29.56 20.08
N THR A 346 -33.48 29.29 20.39
CA THR A 346 -32.33 30.17 20.21
C THR A 346 -31.01 29.50 20.68
N ILE A 347 -29.94 29.74 19.91
CA ILE A 347 -28.58 30.13 20.36
C ILE A 347 -27.62 29.05 20.93
N GLN A 348 -26.69 28.62 20.07
CA GLN A 348 -25.26 28.65 20.43
C GLN A 348 -24.27 28.80 19.24
N HIS A 349 -24.70 29.31 18.08
CA HIS A 349 -23.79 29.57 16.94
C HIS A 349 -23.59 31.06 16.59
N ARG A 350 -24.22 31.98 17.33
CA ARG A 350 -24.12 33.43 17.03
C ARG A 350 -22.72 34.00 17.28
N SER A 351 -22.00 33.53 18.30
CA SER A 351 -20.65 34.02 18.62
C SER A 351 -19.55 33.53 17.68
N LEU A 352 -19.72 32.38 17.03
CA LEU A 352 -18.79 31.86 16.01
C LEU A 352 -19.04 32.52 14.64
N CYS A 353 -20.30 32.77 14.27
CA CYS A 353 -20.63 33.53 13.06
C CYS A 353 -20.25 35.02 13.16
N GLU A 354 -20.33 35.67 14.32
CA GLU A 354 -19.91 37.07 14.48
C GLU A 354 -18.39 37.25 14.32
N ARG A 355 -17.58 36.25 14.70
CA ARG A 355 -16.13 36.27 14.40
C ARG A 355 -15.84 36.10 12.91
N LEU A 356 -16.61 35.29 12.18
CA LEU A 356 -16.49 35.14 10.73
C LEU A 356 -17.02 36.37 9.95
N LEU A 357 -18.02 37.09 10.47
CA LEU A 357 -18.59 38.29 9.86
C LEU A 357 -17.68 39.53 9.90
N SER A 358 -16.56 39.48 10.63
CA SER A 358 -15.59 40.58 10.70
C SER A 358 -14.57 40.60 9.54
N CYS A 359 -14.56 39.56 8.69
CA CYS A 359 -13.69 39.46 7.52
C CYS A 359 -14.38 40.05 6.27
N LYS A 360 -14.06 41.30 5.91
CA LYS A 360 -14.62 41.99 4.73
C LYS A 360 -14.54 41.22 3.40
N PRO A 361 -13.49 40.44 3.09
CA PRO A 361 -13.44 39.60 1.88
C PRO A 361 -14.55 38.55 1.81
N CYS A 362 -14.89 37.90 2.93
CA CYS A 362 -15.87 36.81 2.97
C CYS A 362 -17.31 37.30 2.76
N LEU A 363 -17.62 38.54 3.13
CA LEU A 363 -18.95 39.14 2.98
C LEU A 363 -19.30 39.44 1.51
N SER A 364 -18.29 39.66 0.66
CA SER A 364 -18.48 39.91 -0.77
C SER A 364 -18.91 38.65 -1.53
N VAL A 365 -18.34 37.50 -1.17
CA VAL A 365 -18.66 36.18 -1.76
C VAL A 365 -20.07 35.72 -1.37
N ILE A 366 -20.54 36.06 -0.16
CA ILE A 366 -21.89 35.71 0.30
C ILE A 366 -22.96 36.54 -0.43
N LYS A 367 -22.72 37.84 -0.66
CA LYS A 367 -23.66 38.71 -1.39
C LYS A 367 -23.80 38.35 -2.87
N GLU A 368 -22.73 37.88 -3.53
CA GLU A 368 -22.82 37.34 -4.89
C GLU A 368 -23.63 36.05 -4.96
N ASN A 369 -23.54 35.19 -3.93
CA ASN A 369 -24.29 33.95 -3.88
C ASN A 369 -25.78 34.17 -3.53
N GLU A 370 -26.13 35.16 -2.69
CA GLU A 370 -27.53 35.51 -2.40
C GLU A 370 -28.27 36.01 -3.65
N ASN A 371 -27.60 36.80 -4.50
CA ASN A 371 -28.19 37.27 -5.76
C ASN A 371 -28.43 36.13 -6.77
N LYS A 372 -27.54 35.12 -6.82
CA LYS A 372 -27.74 33.92 -7.65
C LYS A 372 -28.81 32.96 -7.11
N ILE A 373 -29.06 32.97 -5.80
CA ILE A 373 -30.07 32.10 -5.17
C ILE A 373 -31.48 32.69 -5.34
N ASN A 374 -31.61 34.03 -5.37
CA ASN A 374 -32.91 34.69 -5.44
C ASN A 374 -33.59 34.59 -6.82
N GLU A 375 -32.86 34.33 -7.91
CA GLU A 375 -33.47 34.05 -9.23
C GLU A 375 -34.09 32.64 -9.32
N ASN A 376 -33.69 31.70 -8.46
CA ASN A 376 -34.16 30.31 -8.49
C ASN A 376 -35.26 29.98 -7.48
N LYS A 377 -35.79 30.98 -6.75
CA LYS A 377 -36.83 30.81 -5.72
C LYS A 377 -38.17 31.44 -6.13
N THR A 378 -38.66 31.11 -7.31
CA THR A 378 -40.10 31.11 -7.58
C THR A 378 -40.51 29.67 -7.85
N ASN A 379 -41.43 29.16 -7.02
CA ASN A 379 -42.04 27.82 -7.04
C ASN A 379 -41.33 26.75 -6.18
N GLU A 380 -41.52 26.83 -4.87
CA GLU A 380 -42.14 25.74 -4.07
C GLU A 380 -42.12 26.15 -2.58
N GLU A 381 -43.31 26.21 -1.98
CA GLU A 381 -43.57 26.70 -0.63
C GLU A 381 -43.04 25.74 0.46
N ASN A 382 -42.57 26.34 1.56
CA ASN A 382 -42.53 25.83 2.94
C ASN A 382 -42.57 24.31 3.12
N ILE A 383 -41.40 23.67 3.02
CA ILE A 383 -41.14 22.38 3.66
C ILE A 383 -39.97 22.61 4.61
N ASP A 384 -40.16 22.28 5.90
CA ASP A 384 -39.12 22.32 6.95
C ASP A 384 -37.76 21.90 6.37
N GLU A 385 -36.69 22.68 6.58
CA GLU A 385 -35.35 22.35 6.08
C GLU A 385 -34.94 20.91 6.44
N ASN A 386 -35.41 20.41 7.59
CA ASN A 386 -35.19 19.02 8.02
C ASN A 386 -35.89 17.99 7.11
N ILE A 387 -37.11 18.26 6.64
CA ILE A 387 -37.83 17.40 5.70
C ILE A 387 -37.22 17.51 4.29
N TYR A 388 -36.74 18.69 3.90
CA TYR A 388 -36.01 18.88 2.65
C TYR A 388 -34.73 18.05 2.62
N TRP A 389 -33.89 18.14 3.65
CA TRP A 389 -32.67 17.34 3.76
C TRP A 389 -32.95 15.85 3.92
N GLN A 390 -34.03 15.46 4.62
CA GLN A 390 -34.46 14.06 4.66
C GLN A 390 -34.88 13.55 3.29
N ARG A 391 -35.63 14.33 2.52
CA ARG A 391 -36.07 13.96 1.17
C ARG A 391 -34.90 13.89 0.19
N LYS A 392 -33.98 14.86 0.25
CA LYS A 392 -32.71 14.81 -0.50
C LYS A 392 -31.85 13.63 -0.09
N ALA A 393 -31.80 13.29 1.19
CA ALA A 393 -31.06 12.14 1.68
C ALA A 393 -31.71 10.82 1.23
N THR A 394 -33.04 10.67 1.32
CA THR A 394 -33.73 9.47 0.83
C THR A 394 -33.62 9.34 -0.69
N GLU A 395 -33.70 10.44 -1.45
CA GLU A 395 -33.42 10.44 -2.89
C GLU A 395 -31.97 10.03 -3.18
N PHE A 396 -31.00 10.54 -2.41
CA PHE A 396 -29.60 10.14 -2.53
C PHE A 396 -29.39 8.66 -2.20
N TYR A 397 -30.01 8.14 -1.13
CA TYR A 397 -29.90 6.74 -0.74
C TYR A 397 -30.64 5.80 -1.70
N ALA A 398 -31.80 6.21 -2.25
CA ALA A 398 -32.51 5.45 -3.27
C ALA A 398 -31.70 5.37 -4.57
N LYS A 399 -31.15 6.52 -5.02
CA LYS A 399 -30.28 6.57 -6.20
C LYS A 399 -28.98 5.79 -5.98
N LYS A 400 -28.41 5.86 -4.77
CA LYS A 400 -27.26 5.04 -4.38
C LYS A 400 -27.60 3.56 -4.35
N GLN A 401 -28.78 3.16 -3.89
CA GLN A 401 -29.22 1.76 -3.90
C GLN A 401 -29.40 1.23 -5.33
N GLU A 402 -29.83 2.07 -6.27
CA GLU A 402 -29.84 1.71 -7.69
C GLU A 402 -28.43 1.59 -8.26
N VAL A 403 -27.54 2.54 -7.94
CA VAL A 403 -26.13 2.47 -8.32
C VAL A 403 -25.45 1.24 -7.72
N ASP A 404 -25.72 0.91 -6.46
CA ASP A 404 -25.18 -0.27 -5.78
C ASP A 404 -25.73 -1.57 -6.41
N LYS A 405 -27.01 -1.62 -6.81
CA LYS A 405 -27.57 -2.76 -7.57
C LYS A 405 -26.95 -2.89 -8.96
N VAL A 406 -26.67 -1.77 -9.63
CA VAL A 406 -26.00 -1.74 -10.93
C VAL A 406 -24.53 -2.13 -10.77
N GLN A 407 -23.88 -1.72 -9.68
CA GLN A 407 -22.51 -2.08 -9.34
C GLN A 407 -22.41 -3.55 -8.95
N ASP A 408 -23.34 -4.11 -8.18
CA ASP A 408 -23.39 -5.55 -7.86
C ASP A 408 -23.54 -6.38 -9.15
N LYS A 409 -24.37 -5.89 -10.10
CA LYS A 409 -24.48 -6.49 -11.44
C LYS A 409 -23.17 -6.34 -12.21
N LEU A 410 -22.53 -5.18 -12.20
CA LEU A 410 -21.25 -4.92 -12.87
C LEU A 410 -20.11 -5.76 -12.26
N ASP A 411 -20.10 -5.95 -10.95
CA ASP A 411 -19.14 -6.75 -10.21
C ASP A 411 -19.35 -8.23 -10.49
N SER A 412 -20.60 -8.69 -10.56
CA SER A 412 -20.93 -10.04 -11.01
C SER A 412 -20.52 -10.27 -12.48
N LEU A 413 -20.70 -9.26 -13.34
CA LEU A 413 -20.24 -9.29 -14.73
C LEU A 413 -18.71 -9.32 -14.78
N SER A 414 -18.03 -8.52 -13.95
CA SER A 414 -16.57 -8.47 -13.87
C SER A 414 -16.01 -9.78 -13.32
N ASN A 415 -16.70 -10.44 -12.39
CA ASN A 415 -16.32 -11.76 -11.88
C ASN A 415 -16.46 -12.82 -12.98
N ILE A 416 -17.48 -12.72 -13.81
CA ILE A 416 -17.62 -13.56 -15.01
C ILE A 416 -16.48 -13.27 -16.00
N THR A 417 -16.22 -12.00 -16.32
CA THR A 417 -15.15 -11.59 -17.24
C THR A 417 -13.77 -11.98 -16.73
N THR A 418 -13.50 -11.87 -15.43
CA THR A 418 -12.22 -12.25 -14.81
C THR A 418 -12.07 -13.76 -14.71
N ASN A 419 -13.15 -14.52 -14.48
CA ASN A 419 -13.13 -15.98 -14.58
C ASN A 419 -12.90 -16.44 -16.03
N MET A 420 -13.52 -15.78 -17.01
CA MET A 420 -13.23 -16.02 -18.42
C MET A 420 -11.78 -15.66 -18.75
N GLN A 421 -11.26 -14.53 -18.25
CA GLN A 421 -9.88 -14.13 -18.43
C GLN A 421 -8.92 -15.14 -17.80
N LYS A 422 -9.19 -15.64 -16.59
CA LYS A 422 -8.42 -16.71 -15.96
C LYS A 422 -8.46 -18.02 -16.74
N ASN A 423 -9.61 -18.37 -17.33
CA ASN A 423 -9.72 -19.54 -18.20
C ASN A 423 -8.93 -19.32 -19.50
N ILE A 424 -9.00 -18.13 -20.10
CA ILE A 424 -8.20 -17.74 -21.27
C ILE A 424 -6.71 -17.76 -20.92
N ASP A 425 -6.31 -17.31 -19.74
CA ASP A 425 -4.92 -17.35 -19.27
C ASP A 425 -4.46 -18.76 -18.96
N GLY A 426 -5.35 -19.61 -18.43
CA GLY A 426 -5.12 -21.04 -18.26
C GLY A 426 -4.94 -21.75 -19.60
N LEU A 427 -5.77 -21.43 -20.59
CA LEU A 427 -5.64 -21.89 -21.97
C LEU A 427 -4.35 -21.37 -22.60
N ARG A 428 -3.99 -20.09 -22.43
CA ARG A 428 -2.71 -19.51 -22.88
C ARG A 428 -1.52 -20.19 -22.23
N LYS A 429 -1.61 -20.56 -20.95
CA LYS A 429 -0.54 -21.26 -20.23
C LYS A 429 -0.37 -22.69 -20.74
N SER A 430 -1.49 -23.39 -20.97
CA SER A 430 -1.47 -24.71 -21.61
C SER A 430 -0.94 -24.63 -23.05
N LEU A 431 -1.34 -23.60 -23.81
CA LEU A 431 -0.85 -23.32 -25.15
C LEU A 431 0.65 -23.05 -25.11
N ARG A 432 1.14 -22.16 -24.22
CA ARG A 432 2.58 -21.93 -23.99
C ARG A 432 3.31 -23.21 -23.60
N ASN A 433 2.72 -24.08 -22.79
CA ASN A 433 3.34 -25.36 -22.46
C ASN A 433 3.45 -26.28 -23.69
N ILE A 434 2.41 -26.30 -24.54
CA ILE A 434 2.44 -27.02 -25.82
C ILE A 434 3.46 -26.38 -26.76
N THR A 435 3.45 -25.06 -26.93
CA THR A 435 4.43 -24.31 -27.72
C THR A 435 5.85 -24.57 -27.22
N ASN A 436 6.09 -24.57 -25.90
CA ASN A 436 7.39 -24.90 -25.33
C ASN A 436 7.80 -26.33 -25.65
N ARG A 437 6.86 -27.29 -25.62
CA ARG A 437 7.08 -28.68 -26.03
C ARG A 437 7.36 -28.81 -27.52
N VAL A 438 6.69 -28.02 -28.35
CA VAL A 438 6.91 -27.94 -29.80
C VAL A 438 8.28 -27.33 -30.08
N VAL A 439 8.62 -26.21 -29.46
CA VAL A 439 9.93 -25.55 -29.57
C VAL A 439 11.06 -26.42 -29.04
N THR A 440 10.85 -27.18 -27.95
CA THR A 440 11.86 -28.17 -27.51
C THR A 440 11.96 -29.33 -28.49
N SER A 441 10.86 -29.77 -29.09
CA SER A 441 10.89 -30.77 -30.15
C SER A 441 11.58 -30.24 -31.41
N GLU A 442 11.34 -29.00 -31.81
CA GLU A 442 12.00 -28.32 -32.92
C GLU A 442 13.48 -28.13 -32.63
N LYS A 443 13.84 -27.75 -31.41
CA LYS A 443 15.23 -27.65 -30.96
C LYS A 443 15.93 -29.00 -31.03
N LEU A 444 15.28 -30.07 -30.57
CA LEU A 444 15.82 -31.43 -30.71
C LEU A 444 15.96 -31.85 -32.17
N LEU A 445 15.01 -31.48 -33.04
CA LEU A 445 15.11 -31.74 -34.48
C LEU A 445 16.24 -30.94 -35.13
N ILE A 446 16.42 -29.67 -34.76
CA ILE A 446 17.49 -28.80 -35.23
C ILE A 446 18.84 -29.30 -34.71
N ASP A 447 18.94 -29.70 -33.44
CA ASP A 447 20.15 -30.27 -32.85
C ASP A 447 20.51 -31.59 -33.56
N SER A 448 19.51 -32.41 -33.89
CA SER A 448 19.69 -33.64 -34.67
C SER A 448 20.12 -33.34 -36.11
N GLN A 449 19.58 -32.30 -36.75
CA GLN A 449 20.00 -31.81 -38.06
C GLN A 449 21.41 -31.22 -38.04
N ILE A 450 21.79 -30.49 -36.99
CA ILE A 450 23.14 -29.96 -36.79
C ILE A 450 24.12 -31.11 -36.55
N LEU A 451 23.71 -32.15 -35.81
CA LEU A 451 24.53 -33.35 -35.63
C LEU A 451 24.74 -34.06 -36.97
N LEU A 452 23.68 -34.20 -37.77
CA LEU A 452 23.73 -34.72 -39.14
C LEU A 452 24.62 -33.88 -40.05
N GLU A 453 24.52 -32.56 -40.00
CA GLU A 453 25.38 -31.64 -40.75
C GLU A 453 26.82 -31.65 -40.24
N LYS A 454 27.06 -31.84 -38.94
CA LYS A 454 28.40 -32.05 -38.38
C LYS A 454 29.00 -33.37 -38.86
N ILE A 455 28.21 -34.43 -38.90
CA ILE A 455 28.62 -35.71 -39.47
C ILE A 455 28.91 -35.54 -40.97
N HIS A 456 28.06 -34.81 -41.69
CA HIS A 456 28.21 -34.51 -43.11
C HIS A 456 29.44 -33.62 -43.39
N THR A 457 29.70 -32.61 -42.57
CA THR A 457 30.91 -31.77 -42.68
C THR A 457 32.16 -32.50 -42.22
N ILE A 458 32.12 -33.43 -41.26
CA ILE A 458 33.24 -34.32 -40.94
C ILE A 458 33.55 -35.25 -42.13
N ILE A 459 32.53 -35.75 -42.82
CA ILE A 459 32.69 -36.55 -44.05
C ILE A 459 33.25 -35.70 -45.20
N ILE A 460 32.89 -34.41 -45.29
CA ILE A 460 33.37 -33.48 -46.31
C ILE A 460 34.75 -32.86 -45.95
N GLN A 461 35.13 -32.82 -44.67
CA GLN A 461 36.40 -32.25 -44.18
C GLN A 461 37.63 -33.11 -44.49
N GLU A 462 37.49 -34.30 -45.08
CA GLU A 462 38.59 -34.95 -45.79
C GLU A 462 39.01 -34.17 -47.07
N ASP A 463 38.19 -33.24 -47.55
CA ASP A 463 38.49 -32.43 -48.74
C ASP A 463 38.39 -30.92 -48.48
N ARG A 464 39.58 -30.36 -48.21
CA ARG A 464 40.00 -28.95 -48.41
C ARG A 464 39.51 -27.88 -47.43
N SER A 465 40.52 -27.25 -46.83
CA SER A 465 40.51 -26.02 -46.04
C SER A 465 40.38 -24.76 -46.90
N LEU A 466 39.42 -23.87 -46.58
CA LEU A 466 39.47 -22.42 -46.79
C LEU A 466 38.51 -21.71 -45.79
N PRO A 467 38.81 -20.47 -45.32
CA PRO A 467 38.11 -19.81 -44.23
C PRO A 467 36.85 -19.05 -44.70
N ILE A 468 35.74 -19.21 -43.96
CA ILE A 468 34.45 -18.58 -44.23
C ILE A 468 34.42 -17.17 -43.61
N TYR A 469 34.23 -16.16 -44.46
CA TYR A 469 33.86 -14.78 -44.10
C TYR A 469 32.60 -14.80 -43.21
N GLN A 470 32.72 -14.37 -41.95
CA GLN A 470 31.62 -14.36 -40.98
C GLN A 470 30.74 -13.13 -41.21
N LYS A 471 29.51 -13.35 -41.67
CA LYS A 471 28.50 -12.30 -41.88
C LYS A 471 28.13 -11.66 -40.54
N PHE A 472 28.16 -10.33 -40.44
CA PHE A 472 27.81 -9.59 -39.22
C PHE A 472 26.36 -9.89 -38.79
N ILE A 473 26.16 -10.35 -37.56
CA ILE A 473 24.87 -10.68 -36.97
C ILE A 473 24.68 -9.85 -35.70
N HIS A 474 23.63 -9.02 -35.68
CA HIS A 474 23.32 -8.19 -34.52
C HIS A 474 22.90 -9.07 -33.32
N THR A 475 23.50 -8.81 -32.16
CA THR A 475 23.29 -9.57 -30.93
C THR A 475 22.67 -8.70 -29.84
N LEU A 476 23.15 -7.46 -29.67
CA LEU A 476 22.63 -6.54 -28.66
C LEU A 476 21.17 -6.19 -28.91
N SER A 477 20.81 -5.94 -30.17
CA SER A 477 19.42 -5.67 -30.58
C SER A 477 18.44 -6.83 -30.31
N ARG A 478 18.90 -8.01 -29.86
CA ARG A 478 18.06 -9.18 -29.53
C ARG A 478 18.08 -9.52 -28.04
N GLU A 479 18.76 -8.74 -27.21
CA GLU A 479 18.70 -8.89 -25.76
C GLU A 479 17.30 -8.54 -25.22
N SER A 480 16.83 -9.36 -24.27
CA SER A 480 15.48 -9.30 -23.71
C SER A 480 15.55 -9.19 -22.19
N PRO A 481 14.71 -8.37 -21.53
CA PRO A 481 13.58 -7.60 -22.08
C PRO A 481 14.01 -6.35 -22.87
N TYR A 482 13.06 -5.76 -23.62
CA TYR A 482 13.29 -4.48 -24.30
C TYR A 482 13.54 -3.35 -23.29
N ILE A 483 14.45 -2.43 -23.62
CA ILE A 483 14.87 -1.36 -22.69
C ILE A 483 13.70 -0.44 -22.32
N TYR A 484 13.65 -0.02 -21.05
CA TYR A 484 12.58 0.79 -20.44
C TYR A 484 11.19 0.12 -20.34
N THR A 485 11.04 -1.13 -20.79
CA THR A 485 9.78 -1.88 -20.67
C THR A 485 10.02 -3.25 -20.02
N ASN A 486 8.94 -3.93 -19.63
CA ASN A 486 9.00 -5.31 -19.15
C ASN A 486 8.65 -6.32 -20.25
N GLU A 487 8.57 -5.87 -21.50
CA GLU A 487 8.17 -6.69 -22.64
C GLU A 487 9.35 -7.51 -23.15
N ALA A 488 9.16 -8.81 -23.28
CA ALA A 488 10.17 -9.71 -23.80
C ALA A 488 10.20 -9.63 -25.34
N ARG A 489 11.40 -9.57 -25.91
CA ARG A 489 11.56 -9.72 -27.36
C ARG A 489 11.11 -11.11 -27.81
N PHE A 490 10.48 -11.20 -28.99
CA PHE A 490 10.16 -12.46 -29.64
C PHE A 490 11.45 -13.26 -29.85
N PRO A 491 11.50 -14.56 -29.50
CA PRO A 491 12.72 -15.35 -29.61
C PRO A 491 13.01 -15.70 -31.08
N ILE A 492 14.20 -15.34 -31.57
CA ILE A 492 14.63 -15.56 -32.96
C ILE A 492 16.00 -16.26 -32.98
N THR A 493 16.09 -17.36 -33.72
CA THR A 493 17.37 -18.05 -33.95
C THR A 493 18.20 -17.34 -35.03
N GLU A 494 19.52 -17.55 -35.06
CA GLU A 494 20.41 -16.87 -36.01
C GLU A 494 20.03 -17.08 -37.49
N LYS A 495 19.48 -18.26 -37.82
CA LYS A 495 19.02 -18.57 -39.18
C LYS A 495 17.77 -17.80 -39.59
N GLN A 496 16.96 -17.36 -38.63
CA GLN A 496 15.67 -16.69 -38.85
C GLN A 496 15.78 -15.15 -38.86
N ILE A 497 16.96 -14.61 -38.55
CA ILE A 497 17.22 -13.17 -38.53
C ILE A 497 16.97 -12.51 -39.90
N PRO A 498 17.49 -13.03 -41.02
CA PRO A 498 17.34 -12.33 -42.29
C PRO A 498 15.89 -12.33 -42.77
N TRP A 499 15.40 -11.17 -43.22
CA TRP A 499 14.03 -11.02 -43.76
C TRP A 499 13.74 -11.93 -44.97
N LYS A 500 14.79 -12.33 -45.71
CA LYS A 500 14.70 -13.28 -46.83
C LYS A 500 14.20 -14.67 -46.41
N VAL A 501 14.34 -15.04 -45.14
CA VAL A 501 13.83 -16.30 -44.60
C VAL A 501 12.39 -16.06 -44.15
N SER A 502 11.46 -16.82 -44.71
CA SER A 502 10.06 -16.79 -44.31
C SER A 502 9.90 -17.36 -42.90
N LEU A 503 9.18 -16.65 -42.05
CA LEU A 503 8.86 -17.07 -40.69
C LEU A 503 7.38 -16.78 -40.44
N ASP A 504 6.53 -17.73 -40.80
CA ASP A 504 5.07 -17.56 -40.79
C ASP A 504 4.48 -17.40 -39.39
N SER A 505 5.23 -17.79 -38.35
CA SER A 505 4.86 -17.64 -36.94
C SER A 505 5.42 -16.38 -36.28
N TYR A 506 6.04 -15.47 -37.03
CA TYR A 506 6.66 -14.26 -36.49
C TYR A 506 5.61 -13.21 -36.14
N ASP A 507 5.41 -12.98 -34.84
CA ASP A 507 4.45 -12.00 -34.31
C ASP A 507 5.10 -11.22 -33.15
N PRO A 508 5.99 -10.25 -33.45
CA PRO A 508 6.68 -9.47 -32.44
C PRO A 508 5.75 -8.47 -31.76
N THR A 509 6.00 -8.17 -30.49
CA THR A 509 5.26 -7.11 -29.76
C THR A 509 5.59 -5.75 -30.36
N MET A 510 4.55 -4.95 -30.67
CA MET A 510 4.70 -3.58 -31.15
C MET A 510 4.90 -2.63 -29.96
N ILE A 511 6.03 -1.93 -29.93
CA ILE A 511 6.42 -0.99 -28.87
C ILE A 511 6.83 0.33 -29.51
N SER A 512 6.15 1.40 -29.12
CA SER A 512 6.43 2.78 -29.52
C SER A 512 6.28 3.66 -28.27
N LEU A 513 7.39 4.19 -27.73
CA LEU A 513 7.34 4.96 -26.50
C LEU A 513 6.86 6.39 -26.77
N SER A 514 5.92 6.87 -25.95
CA SER A 514 5.41 8.24 -26.04
C SER A 514 6.53 9.27 -25.83
N LYS A 515 6.42 10.42 -26.50
CA LYS A 515 7.29 11.60 -26.30
C LYS A 515 7.32 12.11 -24.85
N GLU A 516 6.34 11.74 -24.04
CA GLU A 516 6.27 12.06 -22.60
C GLU A 516 7.11 11.12 -21.72
N CYS A 517 7.72 10.09 -22.30
CA CYS A 517 8.59 9.17 -21.59
C CYS A 517 9.82 9.87 -21.01
N ASP A 518 10.16 9.52 -19.76
CA ASP A 518 11.39 9.99 -19.09
C ASP A 518 12.68 9.50 -19.78
N CYS A 519 12.56 8.56 -20.72
CA CYS A 519 13.66 8.05 -21.52
C CYS A 519 14.19 9.04 -22.57
N PHE A 520 13.43 10.10 -22.91
CA PHE A 520 13.85 11.12 -23.86
C PHE A 520 14.29 12.41 -23.15
N GLN A 521 15.41 13.00 -23.59
CA GLN A 521 15.85 14.30 -23.10
C GLN A 521 14.87 15.40 -23.53
N ASP A 522 14.70 16.44 -22.71
CA ASP A 522 13.75 17.54 -23.00
C ASP A 522 13.98 18.21 -24.37
N SER A 523 15.22 18.23 -24.84
CA SER A 523 15.60 18.73 -26.16
C SER A 523 15.19 17.81 -27.32
N GLU A 524 15.01 16.51 -27.07
CA GLU A 524 14.66 15.50 -28.08
C GLU A 524 13.16 15.27 -28.20
N ARG A 525 12.39 15.50 -27.12
CA ARG A 525 10.93 15.28 -27.05
C ARG A 525 10.12 15.90 -28.20
N PRO A 526 10.42 17.10 -28.72
CA PRO A 526 9.68 17.68 -29.84
C PRO A 526 9.84 16.91 -31.17
N PHE A 527 10.91 16.11 -31.30
CA PHE A 527 11.26 15.40 -32.52
C PHE A 527 10.79 13.95 -32.55
N VAL A 528 10.28 13.45 -31.42
CA VAL A 528 9.80 12.06 -31.29
C VAL A 528 8.55 11.88 -32.14
N GLU A 529 8.60 10.92 -33.06
CA GLU A 529 7.50 10.59 -33.95
C GLU A 529 6.37 9.85 -33.20
N PRO A 530 5.11 10.05 -33.61
CA PRO A 530 3.99 9.32 -33.03
C PRO A 530 4.02 7.83 -33.41
N ASP A 531 3.25 7.04 -32.66
CA ASP A 531 3.04 5.64 -32.98
C ASP A 531 2.12 5.48 -34.20
N LEU A 532 2.70 5.14 -35.34
CA LEU A 532 1.99 4.93 -36.61
C LEU A 532 0.92 3.83 -36.51
N THR A 533 1.06 2.86 -35.59
CA THR A 533 0.06 1.79 -35.42
C THR A 533 -1.24 2.30 -34.81
N ILE A 534 -1.17 3.29 -33.91
CA ILE A 534 -2.34 3.95 -33.32
C ILE A 534 -3.02 4.85 -34.35
N GLU A 535 -2.25 5.57 -35.16
CA GLU A 535 -2.80 6.43 -36.22
C GLU A 535 -3.58 5.62 -37.27
N LEU A 536 -3.11 4.42 -37.61
CA LEU A 536 -3.79 3.47 -38.49
C LEU A 536 -5.08 2.89 -37.86
N ALA A 537 -5.11 2.69 -36.53
CA ALA A 537 -6.30 2.19 -35.83
C ALA A 537 -7.40 3.27 -35.65
N VAL A 538 -7.03 4.55 -35.59
CA VAL A 538 -7.97 5.67 -35.46
C VAL A 538 -8.62 6.04 -36.81
N THR A 539 -7.94 5.78 -37.92
CA THR A 539 -8.41 6.12 -39.28
C THR A 539 -9.45 5.16 -39.86
N THR A 540 -9.75 4.02 -39.23
CA THR A 540 -10.84 3.11 -39.69
C THR A 540 -12.26 3.69 -39.54
N VAL A 541 -12.40 4.97 -39.19
CA VAL A 541 -13.68 5.72 -39.11
C VAL A 541 -13.80 6.79 -40.22
N SER A 542 -12.77 7.04 -41.03
CA SER A 542 -12.83 7.98 -42.15
C SER A 542 -11.88 7.59 -43.28
N ASP A 543 -12.42 7.46 -44.50
CA ASP A 543 -11.75 7.09 -45.76
C ASP A 543 -10.58 8.00 -46.17
N ASP A 544 -9.47 7.98 -45.43
CA ASP A 544 -8.23 8.65 -45.81
C ASP A 544 -7.03 7.71 -45.62
N THR A 545 -6.80 6.88 -46.63
CA THR A 545 -5.53 6.16 -46.87
C THR A 545 -4.36 7.09 -47.22
N THR A 546 -4.56 8.41 -47.13
CA THR A 546 -3.69 9.47 -47.61
C THR A 546 -2.57 9.87 -46.63
N ARG A 547 -2.61 9.45 -45.35
CA ARG A 547 -1.64 9.93 -44.34
C ARG A 547 -0.33 9.14 -44.24
N LEU A 548 -0.32 7.83 -44.55
CA LEU A 548 0.93 7.06 -44.50
C LEU A 548 1.84 7.32 -45.72
N SER A 549 1.25 7.77 -46.84
CA SER A 549 1.99 8.23 -48.03
C SER A 549 2.80 9.51 -47.82
N ASP A 550 2.58 10.23 -46.70
CA ASP A 550 3.26 11.49 -46.41
C ASP A 550 4.70 11.31 -45.89
N TYR A 551 5.04 10.14 -45.33
CA TYR A 551 6.33 9.92 -44.66
C TYR A 551 7.53 9.77 -45.61
N LYS A 552 7.30 9.55 -46.92
CA LYS A 552 8.31 9.44 -48.00
C LYS A 552 9.59 8.71 -47.55
N TRP A 553 9.47 7.40 -47.28
CA TRP A 553 10.59 6.55 -46.87
C TRP A 553 11.73 6.51 -47.90
N ASN A 554 12.95 6.24 -47.45
CA ASN A 554 14.17 6.24 -48.27
C ASN A 554 14.45 7.59 -48.96
N GLN A 555 13.94 8.69 -48.44
CA GLN A 555 14.15 10.05 -48.97
C GLN A 555 14.48 11.04 -47.85
N VAL A 556 15.05 12.18 -48.26
CA VAL A 556 15.23 13.35 -47.38
C VAL A 556 14.00 14.24 -47.52
N VAL A 557 13.37 14.57 -46.39
CA VAL A 557 12.10 15.30 -46.33
C VAL A 557 12.26 16.56 -45.50
N GLU A 558 11.80 17.69 -46.02
CA GLU A 558 11.65 18.92 -45.22
C GLU A 558 10.28 18.90 -44.53
N SER A 559 10.28 19.07 -43.21
CA SER A 559 9.08 19.15 -42.38
C SER A 559 9.14 20.39 -41.48
N GLN A 560 8.03 20.72 -40.84
CA GLN A 560 7.92 21.86 -39.93
C GLN A 560 7.35 21.43 -38.58
N LEU A 561 8.03 21.80 -37.50
CA LEU A 561 7.54 21.62 -36.14
C LEU A 561 6.32 22.52 -35.87
N PRO A 562 5.49 22.20 -34.86
CA PRO A 562 4.34 23.04 -34.47
C PRO A 562 4.70 24.47 -34.09
N ASN A 563 5.96 24.72 -33.72
CA ASN A 563 6.50 26.04 -33.41
C ASN A 563 6.98 26.82 -34.64
N GLY A 564 6.82 26.28 -35.86
CA GLY A 564 7.24 26.89 -37.12
C GLY A 564 8.70 26.64 -37.52
N THR A 565 9.47 25.88 -36.73
CA THR A 565 10.88 25.57 -37.04
C THR A 565 10.95 24.55 -38.19
N LYS A 566 11.71 24.88 -39.23
CA LYS A 566 11.99 23.96 -40.34
C LYS A 566 12.96 22.88 -39.91
N ILE A 567 12.65 21.63 -40.23
CA ILE A 567 13.48 20.46 -39.94
C ILE A 567 13.72 19.64 -41.20
N ILE A 568 14.94 19.14 -41.36
CA ILE A 568 15.31 18.23 -42.44
C ILE A 568 15.38 16.81 -41.85
N ILE A 569 14.44 15.96 -42.24
CA ILE A 569 14.37 14.56 -41.83
C ILE A 569 14.99 13.71 -42.93
N ASP A 570 16.20 13.22 -42.67
CA ASP A 570 16.89 12.31 -43.59
C ASP A 570 16.56 10.85 -43.24
N ARG A 571 15.63 10.25 -43.99
CA ARG A 571 15.23 8.83 -43.85
C ARG A 571 16.01 7.89 -44.74
N THR A 572 17.14 8.29 -45.33
CA THR A 572 18.00 7.37 -46.08
C THR A 572 18.88 6.55 -45.12
N THR A 573 19.37 5.39 -45.53
CA THR A 573 20.35 4.63 -44.74
C THR A 573 21.78 4.94 -45.20
N TRP A 574 22.73 4.94 -44.26
CA TRP A 574 24.16 4.98 -44.50
C TRP A 574 24.80 3.60 -44.72
N ILE A 575 24.00 2.53 -44.74
CA ILE A 575 24.49 1.18 -45.01
C ILE A 575 24.74 1.07 -46.51
N GLU A 576 25.99 0.87 -46.90
CA GLU A 576 26.39 0.73 -48.30
C GLU A 576 26.19 -0.69 -48.81
N THR A 577 25.80 -0.81 -50.08
CA THR A 577 25.74 -2.11 -50.77
C THR A 577 27.14 -2.54 -51.20
N SER A 578 27.47 -3.81 -50.98
CA SER A 578 28.81 -4.39 -51.17
C SER A 578 29.39 -4.30 -52.60
N GLU A 579 28.59 -3.90 -53.58
CA GLU A 579 28.98 -3.89 -55.00
C GLU A 579 29.34 -2.48 -55.53
N ASP A 580 28.76 -1.40 -54.98
CA ASP A 580 28.85 -0.05 -55.61
C ASP A 580 29.07 1.15 -54.65
N GLN A 581 29.31 0.93 -53.34
CA GLN A 581 29.39 2.02 -52.32
C GLN A 581 28.19 2.99 -52.34
N THR A 582 27.06 2.56 -52.91
CA THR A 582 25.82 3.32 -52.91
C THR A 582 25.02 2.98 -51.66
N PRO A 583 24.34 3.97 -51.05
CA PRO A 583 23.47 3.71 -49.91
C PRO A 583 22.38 2.71 -50.32
N SER A 584 22.25 1.64 -49.55
CA SER A 584 21.24 0.61 -49.76
C SER A 584 19.85 1.19 -49.57
N VAL A 585 18.84 0.55 -50.17
CA VAL A 585 17.43 0.92 -49.98
C VAL A 585 16.83 -0.11 -49.04
N TYR A 586 16.38 0.32 -47.86
CA TYR A 586 15.77 -0.60 -46.92
C TYR A 586 14.35 -0.97 -47.35
N LEU A 587 13.94 -2.18 -47.00
CA LEU A 587 12.63 -2.72 -47.35
C LEU A 587 11.55 -2.10 -46.47
N LEU A 588 10.34 -2.02 -47.00
CA LEU A 588 9.14 -1.69 -46.24
C LEU A 588 8.35 -2.96 -45.98
N ASP A 589 7.68 -3.02 -44.84
CA ASP A 589 6.72 -4.08 -44.55
C ASP A 589 5.52 -3.99 -45.50
N ASN A 590 5.09 -5.15 -46.02
CA ASN A 590 4.01 -5.23 -47.00
C ASN A 590 2.63 -4.90 -46.40
N GLN A 591 2.44 -5.07 -45.10
CA GLN A 591 1.14 -4.85 -44.44
C GLN A 591 1.00 -3.41 -43.95
N LEU A 592 2.00 -2.92 -43.21
CA LEU A 592 1.93 -1.62 -42.56
C LEU A 592 2.70 -0.52 -43.30
N SER A 593 3.43 -0.82 -44.38
CA SER A 593 4.26 0.14 -45.14
C SER A 593 5.22 0.94 -44.26
N VAL A 594 5.74 0.30 -43.20
CA VAL A 594 6.74 0.84 -42.28
C VAL A 594 8.13 0.28 -42.61
N PRO A 595 9.23 0.99 -42.27
CA PRO A 595 10.60 0.53 -42.51
C PRO A 595 10.90 -0.82 -41.83
N LEU A 596 11.70 -1.65 -42.49
CA LEU A 596 12.26 -2.89 -41.94
C LEU A 596 13.78 -2.75 -41.73
N ASN A 597 14.24 -3.16 -40.55
CA ASN A 597 15.63 -3.09 -40.15
C ASN A 597 16.52 -3.87 -41.14
N PRO A 598 17.49 -3.23 -41.81
CA PRO A 598 18.33 -3.86 -42.83
C PRO A 598 19.12 -5.07 -42.36
N MET A 599 19.45 -5.13 -41.06
CA MET A 599 20.24 -6.22 -40.48
C MET A 599 19.40 -7.44 -40.09
N GLY A 600 18.06 -7.31 -40.10
CA GLY A 600 17.13 -8.42 -39.87
C GLY A 600 16.19 -8.20 -38.69
N ARG A 601 15.51 -9.29 -38.32
CA ARG A 601 14.53 -9.33 -37.24
C ARG A 601 15.20 -9.23 -35.87
N THR A 602 14.67 -8.35 -35.04
CA THR A 602 15.11 -8.07 -33.66
C THR A 602 14.17 -8.65 -32.60
N GLY A 603 12.94 -9.01 -32.96
CA GLY A 603 11.95 -9.58 -32.07
C GLY A 603 10.98 -8.58 -31.44
N VAL A 604 11.06 -7.30 -31.81
CA VAL A 604 10.15 -6.23 -31.36
C VAL A 604 9.86 -5.32 -32.55
N GLY A 605 8.59 -5.00 -32.78
CA GLY A 605 8.19 -4.00 -33.77
C GLY A 605 7.90 -2.64 -33.13
N GLY A 606 7.66 -1.62 -33.96
CA GLY A 606 7.50 -0.23 -33.51
C GLY A 606 8.82 0.56 -33.48
N HIS A 607 8.77 1.87 -33.23
CA HIS A 607 10.01 2.68 -33.15
C HIS A 607 10.69 2.62 -31.76
N GLY A 608 10.05 1.97 -30.79
CA GLY A 608 10.59 1.71 -29.47
C GLY A 608 11.00 2.99 -28.73
N ALA A 609 12.21 3.01 -28.20
CA ALA A 609 12.84 4.13 -27.51
C ALA A 609 13.68 5.04 -28.44
N LEU A 610 13.52 4.92 -29.76
CA LEU A 610 14.16 5.80 -30.74
C LEU A 610 13.23 6.94 -31.15
N ILE A 611 13.83 8.04 -31.60
CA ILE A 611 13.12 9.29 -31.91
C ILE A 611 12.27 9.13 -33.17
N ARG A 612 12.76 8.39 -34.17
CA ARG A 612 12.12 8.25 -35.49
C ARG A 612 11.94 6.80 -35.87
N TRP A 613 10.96 6.55 -36.74
CA TRP A 613 10.85 5.31 -37.50
C TRP A 613 11.96 5.24 -38.56
N GLY A 614 12.56 4.06 -38.70
CA GLY A 614 13.67 3.80 -39.62
C GLY A 614 15.03 4.21 -39.06
N PRO A 615 15.93 4.77 -39.89
CA PRO A 615 17.30 5.09 -39.47
C PRO A 615 17.35 6.31 -38.54
N ASN A 616 17.96 6.13 -37.38
CA ASN A 616 18.26 7.18 -36.40
C ASN A 616 19.77 7.46 -36.43
N LYS A 617 20.14 8.59 -37.01
CA LYS A 617 21.54 8.92 -37.30
C LYS A 617 22.19 9.64 -36.13
N SER A 618 23.42 9.22 -35.81
CA SER A 618 24.27 9.82 -34.80
C SER A 618 25.66 10.09 -35.35
N ILE A 619 26.34 11.08 -34.81
CA ILE A 619 27.74 11.36 -35.10
C ILE A 619 28.54 11.26 -33.81
N ILE A 620 29.68 10.58 -33.85
CA ILE A 620 30.49 10.26 -32.68
C ILE A 620 31.90 10.78 -32.90
N ALA A 621 32.40 11.60 -31.97
CA ALA A 621 33.79 12.06 -31.96
C ALA A 621 34.60 11.25 -30.95
N VAL A 622 35.64 10.59 -31.44
CA VAL A 622 36.63 9.84 -30.67
C VAL A 622 37.91 10.66 -30.63
N ILE A 623 38.22 11.20 -29.45
CA ILE A 623 39.39 12.06 -29.27
C ILE A 623 40.50 11.24 -28.65
N THR A 624 41.60 11.06 -29.37
CA THR A 624 42.68 10.15 -28.99
C THR A 624 44.02 10.83 -28.90
N ARG A 625 44.91 10.29 -28.08
CA ARG A 625 46.33 10.63 -28.05
C ARG A 625 47.18 9.47 -27.55
N TRP A 626 48.48 9.52 -27.78
CA TRP A 626 49.39 8.54 -27.19
C TRP A 626 49.68 8.83 -25.71
N LYS A 627 49.67 7.79 -24.88
CA LYS A 627 50.08 7.92 -23.47
C LYS A 627 51.59 8.07 -23.36
N LYS A 628 52.05 9.17 -22.75
CA LYS A 628 53.47 9.42 -22.48
C LYS A 628 53.76 9.47 -20.97
N HIS A 629 54.93 9.00 -20.57
CA HIS A 629 55.49 9.16 -19.24
C HIS A 629 56.93 9.66 -19.37
N ARG A 630 57.22 10.88 -18.87
CA ARG A 630 58.53 11.57 -19.04
C ARG A 630 58.99 11.61 -20.51
N ASP A 631 58.09 12.05 -21.39
CA ASP A 631 58.29 12.16 -22.85
C ASP A 631 58.57 10.85 -23.59
N GLN A 632 58.40 9.70 -22.94
CA GLN A 632 58.48 8.38 -23.57
C GLN A 632 57.08 7.75 -23.69
N TYR A 633 56.82 7.08 -24.82
CA TYR A 633 55.57 6.34 -25.01
C TYR A 633 55.47 5.19 -24.02
N VAL A 634 54.30 5.08 -23.37
CA VAL A 634 53.98 3.91 -22.56
C VAL A 634 53.64 2.76 -23.51
N VAL A 635 54.30 1.62 -23.33
CA VAL A 635 54.13 0.42 -24.14
C VAL A 635 53.62 -0.70 -23.26
N ASN A 636 52.60 -1.42 -23.72
CA ASN A 636 52.07 -2.63 -23.11
C ASN A 636 52.09 -3.75 -24.16
N ASN A 637 52.69 -4.91 -23.84
CA ASN A 637 52.84 -6.04 -24.77
C ASN A 637 53.42 -5.68 -26.15
N GLY A 638 54.37 -4.74 -26.21
CA GLY A 638 55.00 -4.30 -27.46
C GLY A 638 54.17 -3.30 -28.29
N GLN A 639 52.97 -2.93 -27.85
CA GLN A 639 52.12 -1.93 -28.49
C GLN A 639 52.05 -0.64 -27.67
N ARG A 640 52.05 0.51 -28.35
CA ARG A 640 51.89 1.83 -27.69
C ARG A 640 50.50 1.93 -27.08
N VAL A 641 50.42 2.51 -25.89
CA VAL A 641 49.15 2.71 -25.17
C VAL A 641 48.51 4.01 -25.62
N LEU A 642 47.23 3.94 -25.98
CA LEU A 642 46.42 5.07 -26.41
C LEU A 642 45.50 5.54 -25.25
N GLU A 643 45.37 6.85 -25.10
CA GLU A 643 44.40 7.50 -24.22
C GLU A 643 43.26 8.08 -25.05
N THR A 644 42.04 7.99 -24.53
CA THR A 644 40.84 8.54 -25.16
C THR A 644 40.07 9.40 -24.17
N LEU A 645 39.48 10.48 -24.66
CA LEU A 645 38.57 11.30 -23.86
C LEU A 645 37.19 10.63 -23.80
N VAL A 646 36.72 10.36 -22.59
CA VAL A 646 35.39 9.83 -22.30
C VAL A 646 34.70 10.72 -21.28
N PHE A 647 33.40 10.89 -21.44
CA PHE A 647 32.57 11.71 -20.57
C PHE A 647 31.76 10.82 -19.64
N LYS A 648 31.62 11.23 -18.39
CA LYS A 648 30.79 10.49 -17.43
C LYS A 648 29.41 11.12 -17.38
N ASP A 649 28.39 10.32 -17.68
CA ASP A 649 27.01 10.77 -17.63
C ASP A 649 26.60 11.01 -16.16
N LYS A 650 26.10 12.22 -15.86
CA LYS A 650 25.71 12.63 -14.51
C LYS A 650 24.56 11.77 -13.94
N TYR A 651 23.72 11.19 -14.80
CA TYR A 651 22.53 10.45 -14.39
C TYR A 651 22.76 8.94 -14.35
N THR A 652 23.35 8.37 -15.41
CA THR A 652 23.59 6.92 -15.50
C THR A 652 24.89 6.49 -14.83
N ASN A 653 25.80 7.43 -14.53
CA ASN A 653 27.13 7.17 -13.97
C ASN A 653 28.04 6.34 -14.90
N ASP A 654 27.62 6.13 -16.15
CA ASP A 654 28.34 5.40 -17.19
C ASP A 654 29.30 6.31 -17.97
N TRP A 655 30.37 5.71 -18.49
CA TRP A 655 31.35 6.38 -19.35
C TRP A 655 30.90 6.29 -20.82
N LYS A 656 30.77 7.44 -21.49
CA LYS A 656 30.27 7.56 -22.86
C LYS A 656 31.22 8.41 -23.71
N LEU A 657 31.27 8.10 -25.00
CA LEU A 657 31.93 8.95 -25.99
C LEU A 657 31.11 10.21 -26.26
N SER A 658 31.73 11.24 -26.85
CA SER A 658 30.98 12.39 -27.36
C SER A 658 30.15 11.96 -28.56
N ALA A 659 28.84 11.89 -28.39
CA ALA A 659 27.90 11.49 -29.42
C ALA A 659 26.73 12.47 -29.50
N ALA A 660 26.37 12.88 -30.72
CA ALA A 660 25.26 13.79 -30.99
C ALA A 660 24.25 13.15 -31.94
N ASN A 661 22.96 13.20 -31.58
CA ASN A 661 21.87 12.73 -32.42
C ASN A 661 21.54 13.79 -33.49
N ILE A 662 21.37 13.36 -34.74
CA ILE A 662 21.11 14.27 -35.86
C ILE A 662 19.60 14.52 -35.96
N LEU A 663 19.14 15.58 -35.28
CA LEU A 663 17.73 15.95 -35.19
C LEU A 663 17.23 16.74 -36.41
N GLY A 664 18.11 17.18 -37.31
CA GLY A 664 17.72 17.83 -38.56
C GLY A 664 17.41 19.33 -38.46
N VAL A 665 17.66 19.96 -37.31
CA VAL A 665 17.62 21.43 -37.13
C VAL A 665 18.96 22.06 -37.51
N GLU A 666 20.04 21.32 -37.27
CA GLU A 666 21.42 21.73 -37.45
C GLU A 666 22.14 20.73 -38.35
N SER A 667 23.29 21.15 -38.91
CA SER A 667 24.13 20.23 -39.66
C SER A 667 24.68 19.12 -38.74
N ARG A 668 24.96 17.94 -39.29
CA ARG A 668 25.55 16.83 -38.53
C ARG A 668 26.86 17.21 -37.85
N TYR A 669 27.71 17.96 -38.55
CA TYR A 669 29.02 18.38 -38.05
C TYR A 669 28.92 19.48 -36.99
N GLY A 670 27.96 20.39 -37.12
CA GLY A 670 27.63 21.35 -36.07
C GLY A 670 27.11 20.68 -34.80
N SER A 671 26.29 19.62 -34.95
CA SER A 671 25.70 18.87 -33.83
C SER A 671 26.76 18.29 -32.89
N ILE A 672 27.82 17.68 -33.45
CA ILE A 672 28.90 17.09 -32.65
C ILE A 672 29.77 18.14 -31.97
N CYS A 673 30.05 19.26 -32.64
CA CYS A 673 30.84 20.35 -32.05
C CYS A 673 30.10 20.99 -30.87
N ARG A 674 28.80 21.28 -31.04
CA ARG A 674 27.93 21.76 -29.96
C ARG A 674 27.92 20.79 -28.78
N ARG A 675 27.68 19.51 -29.07
CA ARG A 675 27.60 18.48 -28.03
C ARG A 675 28.90 18.28 -27.28
N PHE A 676 30.03 18.31 -27.99
CA PHE A 676 31.35 18.27 -27.37
C PHE A 676 31.54 19.46 -26.42
N HIS A 677 31.15 20.67 -26.83
CA HIS A 677 31.27 21.85 -25.98
C HIS A 677 30.39 21.81 -24.73
N GLU A 678 29.15 21.33 -24.86
CA GLU A 678 28.26 21.12 -23.71
C GLU A 678 28.88 20.18 -22.68
N LEU A 679 29.51 19.09 -23.14
CA LEU A 679 30.09 18.07 -22.28
C LEU A 679 31.43 18.51 -21.67
N ALA A 680 32.29 19.15 -22.46
CA ALA A 680 33.65 19.50 -22.07
C ALA A 680 33.73 20.81 -21.25
N PHE A 681 32.91 21.81 -21.57
CA PHE A 681 33.05 23.16 -21.00
C PHE A 681 31.82 23.67 -20.24
N GLN A 682 30.72 22.90 -20.19
CA GLN A 682 29.47 23.25 -19.50
C GLN A 682 28.87 24.64 -19.86
N ASN A 683 29.26 25.20 -21.01
CA ASN A 683 28.79 26.49 -21.50
C ASN A 683 27.87 26.31 -22.71
N ASN A 684 26.82 27.13 -22.78
CA ASN A 684 26.00 27.23 -23.98
C ASN A 684 26.84 27.83 -25.10
N PHE A 685 27.14 27.02 -26.10
CA PHE A 685 27.92 27.43 -27.24
C PHE A 685 27.10 28.42 -28.09
N ASN A 686 27.41 29.71 -28.00
CA ASN A 686 26.81 30.73 -28.87
C ASN A 686 27.60 30.78 -30.20
N PHE A 687 27.11 30.06 -31.21
CA PHE A 687 27.52 30.31 -32.59
C PHE A 687 26.27 30.44 -33.46
N GLU A 688 26.09 31.60 -34.09
CA GLU A 688 24.94 31.96 -34.92
C GLU A 688 24.81 31.16 -36.24
N TYR A 689 25.64 30.14 -36.48
CA TYR A 689 25.77 29.49 -37.79
C TYR A 689 25.97 27.96 -37.77
N ILE A 690 25.35 27.23 -36.83
CA ILE A 690 25.49 25.75 -36.73
C ILE A 690 24.78 25.01 -37.89
N SER A 691 23.80 25.64 -38.55
CA SER A 691 22.98 25.02 -39.60
C SER A 691 23.74 24.70 -40.90
N SER A 692 24.87 25.34 -41.18
CA SER A 692 25.62 25.17 -42.45
C SER A 692 27.01 24.55 -42.31
N PHE A 693 27.41 24.10 -41.11
CA PHE A 693 28.74 23.53 -40.88
C PHE A 693 29.03 22.36 -41.83
N GLN A 694 30.17 22.45 -42.52
CA GLN A 694 30.71 21.40 -43.36
C GLN A 694 31.71 20.54 -42.58
N GLU A 695 32.18 19.47 -43.22
CA GLU A 695 33.19 18.58 -42.66
C GLU A 695 34.49 19.32 -42.31
N SER A 696 34.92 20.25 -43.19
CA SER A 696 36.08 21.11 -42.98
C SER A 696 36.01 21.91 -41.70
N ASP A 697 34.83 22.43 -41.37
CA ASP A 697 34.62 23.34 -40.25
C ASP A 697 34.71 22.58 -38.92
N MET A 698 34.22 21.34 -38.87
CA MET A 698 34.42 20.45 -37.73
C MET A 698 35.89 20.08 -37.55
N ILE A 699 36.59 19.75 -38.65
CA ILE A 699 38.01 19.41 -38.59
C ILE A 699 38.81 20.61 -38.09
N GLU A 700 38.53 21.81 -38.59
CA GLU A 700 39.16 23.06 -38.15
C GLU A 700 38.84 23.37 -36.68
N HIS A 701 37.59 23.13 -36.26
CA HIS A 701 37.17 23.28 -34.88
C HIS A 701 37.98 22.39 -33.93
N PHE A 702 38.08 21.09 -34.20
CA PHE A 702 38.90 20.20 -33.37
C PHE A 702 40.40 20.51 -33.49
N LYS A 703 40.87 20.91 -34.67
CA LYS A 703 42.26 21.36 -34.86
C LYS A 703 42.59 22.61 -34.03
N SER A 704 41.63 23.49 -33.79
CA SER A 704 41.84 24.74 -33.04
C SER A 704 42.32 24.52 -31.60
N PHE A 705 42.11 23.32 -31.04
CA PHE A 705 42.63 22.95 -29.72
C PHE A 705 44.14 22.65 -29.71
N THR A 706 44.82 22.69 -30.87
CA THR A 706 46.29 22.63 -30.93
C THR A 706 46.92 24.00 -30.67
N HIS A 707 47.80 24.11 -29.68
CA HIS A 707 48.57 25.35 -29.47
C HIS A 707 49.68 25.46 -30.51
N VAL A 708 49.44 26.23 -31.57
CA VAL A 708 50.47 26.55 -32.55
C VAL A 708 51.47 27.53 -31.93
N SER A 709 52.66 27.06 -31.53
CA SER A 709 53.82 27.92 -31.49
C SER A 709 54.25 28.20 -32.93
N THR A 710 54.02 29.43 -33.38
CA THR A 710 54.57 29.96 -34.64
C THR A 710 56.09 29.77 -34.62
N ASP A 711 56.59 28.84 -35.44
CA ASP A 711 57.95 28.77 -36.01
C ASP A 711 58.47 27.33 -36.09
N THR A 712 57.76 26.44 -36.79
CA THR A 712 58.41 25.34 -37.54
C THR A 712 57.44 24.76 -38.56
N PHE A 713 57.93 24.61 -39.79
CA PHE A 713 57.23 24.02 -40.94
C PHE A 713 56.84 22.55 -40.70
N GLU A 714 55.68 22.15 -41.25
CA GLU A 714 55.16 20.78 -41.47
C GLU A 714 54.46 20.01 -40.31
N SER A 715 53.20 20.37 -40.08
CA SER A 715 51.99 19.52 -40.22
C SER A 715 51.95 18.05 -39.74
N THR A 716 52.29 17.71 -38.49
CA THR A 716 51.98 16.37 -37.93
C THR A 716 51.45 16.35 -36.49
N GLU A 717 50.92 17.46 -35.96
CA GLU A 717 50.42 17.46 -34.56
C GLU A 717 48.98 16.96 -34.40
N PHE A 718 48.19 16.98 -35.48
CA PHE A 718 46.77 16.63 -35.48
C PHE A 718 46.40 15.84 -36.72
N GLU A 719 45.70 14.73 -36.53
CA GLU A 719 45.15 13.91 -37.60
C GLU A 719 43.66 13.71 -37.37
N SER A 720 42.87 13.80 -38.45
CA SER A 720 41.43 13.55 -38.42
C SER A 720 41.05 12.59 -39.53
N HIS A 721 40.29 11.55 -39.23
CA HIS A 721 39.75 10.64 -40.23
C HIS A 721 38.43 10.00 -39.76
N MET A 722 37.54 9.73 -40.72
CA MET A 722 36.34 8.93 -40.47
C MET A 722 36.73 7.45 -40.32
N VAL A 723 36.38 6.87 -39.18
CA VAL A 723 36.70 5.46 -38.83
C VAL A 723 35.64 4.51 -39.36
N TYR A 724 34.37 4.90 -39.23
CA TYR A 724 33.25 4.04 -39.53
C TYR A 724 32.02 4.87 -39.88
N ARG A 725 31.24 4.42 -40.86
CA ARG A 725 29.90 4.91 -41.12
C ARG A 725 29.01 3.71 -41.43
N GLY A 726 27.90 3.57 -40.71
CA GLY A 726 26.96 2.48 -40.96
C GLY A 726 26.13 2.11 -39.74
N TYR A 727 25.60 0.89 -39.76
CA TYR A 727 24.73 0.34 -38.72
C TYR A 727 25.45 0.19 -37.38
N ILE A 728 24.77 0.52 -36.27
CA ILE A 728 25.24 0.24 -34.91
C ILE A 728 24.26 -0.71 -34.24
N ASP A 729 24.78 -1.83 -33.74
CA ASP A 729 24.01 -2.77 -32.92
C ASP A 729 23.79 -2.16 -31.52
N ASP A 730 22.54 -1.87 -31.17
CA ASP A 730 22.15 -1.18 -29.94
C ASP A 730 20.87 -1.83 -29.37
N LEU A 731 20.77 -1.85 -28.04
CA LEU A 731 19.63 -2.42 -27.31
C LEU A 731 18.28 -1.77 -27.68
N ARG A 732 18.29 -0.54 -28.19
CA ARG A 732 17.09 0.22 -28.60
C ARG A 732 16.59 -0.17 -29.98
N ASN A 733 17.40 -0.82 -30.81
CA ASN A 733 17.00 -1.19 -32.16
C ASN A 733 15.80 -2.16 -32.12
N THR A 734 14.89 -1.96 -33.07
CA THR A 734 13.70 -2.75 -33.30
C THR A 734 13.67 -3.25 -34.75
N ASP A 735 12.59 -3.92 -35.13
CA ASP A 735 12.32 -4.31 -36.50
C ASP A 735 12.07 -3.10 -37.40
N ASN A 736 11.64 -1.97 -36.82
CA ASN A 736 11.21 -0.79 -37.59
C ASN A 736 12.04 0.47 -37.34
N ALA A 737 12.92 0.49 -36.35
CA ALA A 737 13.82 1.61 -36.10
C ALA A 737 15.19 1.11 -35.64
N TRP A 738 16.26 1.73 -36.13
CA TRP A 738 17.62 1.34 -35.80
C TRP A 738 18.56 2.53 -35.79
N ILE A 739 19.74 2.35 -35.20
CA ILE A 739 20.76 3.38 -35.12
C ILE A 739 21.82 3.20 -36.20
N GLU A 740 22.20 4.31 -36.80
CA GLU A 740 23.35 4.42 -37.69
C GLU A 740 24.27 5.51 -37.17
N ALA A 741 25.57 5.27 -37.20
CA ALA A 741 26.54 6.25 -36.71
C ALA A 741 27.64 6.52 -37.71
N GLU A 742 28.10 7.76 -37.70
CA GLU A 742 29.32 8.22 -38.34
C GLU A 742 30.35 8.53 -37.25
N ILE A 743 31.46 7.81 -37.25
CA ILE A 743 32.48 7.85 -36.20
C ILE A 743 33.73 8.52 -36.76
N TRP A 744 34.14 9.62 -36.13
CA TRP A 744 35.34 10.37 -36.45
C TRP A 744 36.39 10.19 -35.36
N ASN A 745 37.63 9.93 -35.74
CA ASN A 745 38.77 9.95 -34.84
C ASN A 745 39.56 11.25 -35.05
N PHE A 746 39.78 11.97 -33.95
CA PHE A 746 40.60 13.16 -33.86
C PHE A 746 41.81 12.83 -32.98
N HIS A 747 42.94 12.60 -33.61
CA HIS A 747 44.16 12.17 -32.97
C HIS A 747 45.11 13.34 -32.74
N TYR A 748 45.60 13.49 -31.52
CA TYR A 748 46.53 14.54 -31.13
C TYR A 748 47.87 13.93 -30.69
N ASN A 749 48.95 14.42 -31.30
CA ASN A 749 50.31 13.99 -30.98
C ASN A 749 50.95 14.81 -29.83
N SER A 750 50.43 16.01 -29.57
CA SER A 750 50.87 16.90 -28.51
C SER A 750 50.12 16.66 -27.19
N ASP A 751 50.77 16.98 -26.07
CA ASP A 751 50.28 16.65 -24.72
C ASP A 751 49.25 17.67 -24.17
N ILE A 752 48.91 18.71 -24.94
CA ILE A 752 48.41 19.99 -24.39
C ILE A 752 46.89 20.04 -24.19
N ILE A 753 46.08 19.36 -25.01
CA ILE A 753 44.61 19.48 -24.99
C ILE A 753 43.96 19.05 -23.67
N PHE A 754 44.59 18.13 -22.95
CA PHE A 754 44.07 17.62 -21.69
C PHE A 754 44.55 18.41 -20.46
N LEU A 755 45.36 19.47 -20.64
CA LEU A 755 45.73 20.36 -19.53
C LEU A 755 44.60 21.34 -19.22
N ASP A 756 43.92 21.88 -20.24
CA ASP A 756 42.78 22.79 -20.06
C ASP A 756 41.50 22.05 -19.64
N LEU A 757 41.33 20.79 -20.03
CA LEU A 757 40.19 19.95 -19.63
C LEU A 757 40.36 19.31 -18.23
N ARG A 758 41.47 19.59 -17.51
CA ARG A 758 41.83 18.93 -16.24
C ARG A 758 41.41 19.69 -14.98
N GLN A 759 40.74 20.84 -15.10
CA GLN A 759 40.22 21.57 -13.95
C GLN A 759 38.75 21.21 -13.70
N ASP A 760 38.53 20.10 -12.99
CA ASP A 760 37.57 19.95 -11.87
C ASP A 760 37.37 18.47 -11.47
#